data_AF-A0A2K8P719-F1
#
_entry.id   AF-A0A2K8P719-F1
#
_cell.length_a   1.000
_cell.length_b   1.000
_cell.length_c   1.000
_cell.angle_alpha   90.00
_cell.angle_beta   90.00
_cell.angle_gamma   90.00
#
_symmetry.space_group_name_H-M   'P 1'
#
loop_
_entity.id
_entity.type
_entity.pdbx_description
1 polymer ?
#
loop_
_entity_poly.entity_id
_entity_poly.type
_entity_poly.pdbx_seq_one_letter_code
_entity_poly.pdbx_strand_id
1 'polypeptide(L)'
;MAKKIDNSNIESEKGIISYALEDLMGERFGRYAKYIIQERALPDARDGLKPVQRRILYAMNELNLTYDKPYKKSARVVGEVIGKYHPHGDTSIYDAMVRMSQWWKLGMPLIDMQGNNGSIDGDSAAAMRYTETRLAKISDLMLDDLNKNTVKFAPNFDDSEKEPTVLPSYFPNILVNGSTGIAAGYATNMPPHNLGEIIDATIKLIRTPNTRIDTILEIVKGPDFPTGGTVQGRNGIKDAFTTGKGKVIVNSKWHEEDNNIIIDEIPYEVVKQDLVKKIGDVIDANPGLGILEVRDETDRNGLRIAIDLSDKANLDTVRKFLFKSTPLSISYNYNNVAIVDLQPKQLGIIELIHAYIAHYKEVFTFRTQFDLNKAEKRLEIILGLIKAMSILEQVISVIRSSTNRSDAIENLISKFVFSQPQAAAIVDMRLYRLTSTDVVKLKNEKEELDINIANLRSILNSEEVMDNEIINRLREVKKQFPTPRRSIVEDSIENLDVEQKEVLVEHEYNLWISKDGYLKAIESKLISKNDPAVFGRKPNDMWIAAGEVSNLQHLILVTNKGTYYSIPLYKLPMSKWRDMGVHVNTIATMDPNEHIVSAFVVKDFVEALQQILITSKNGNIKRIPVKDLETKIFTRAFRIMKLDAADEIVSASLITSKTRTCGIITRNGYGVRYHIEDIPVQGTNSKGVKAANLKEDYIVAGLGLTSEDTIMYLTEKDGVKKFRNEDLPIYIRPKRGIRVLPERKRGTEYITFAFNFNANNENIIKAIDTQDMYQEINVNKYRHIELTSVTGDFDIKDVAFASLSEINMVKPNDMPPGALNADDDAEGYVSKEEIRARQEANKGKVSAKVVVSKNVKEESEKRIQSLTGGLSDLLGDISSVLGTPSKPKPKKEVKDEFQLDLSDLLEE
;
A
#
# COMPACT_ATOMS: atom_id res chain seq x y z
N MET A 1 15.48 -37.38 -14.79
CA MET A 1 15.47 -38.67 -15.52
C MET A 1 14.46 -38.56 -16.65
N ALA A 2 14.89 -38.63 -17.90
CA ALA A 2 13.97 -38.64 -19.04
C ALA A 2 13.40 -40.07 -19.19
N LYS A 3 12.07 -40.20 -19.19
CA LYS A 3 11.40 -41.45 -19.58
C LYS A 3 11.81 -41.77 -21.03
N LYS A 4 12.30 -42.99 -21.27
CA LYS A 4 12.44 -43.54 -22.63
C LYS A 4 11.04 -43.51 -23.26
N ILE A 5 10.92 -42.78 -24.36
CA ILE A 5 9.71 -42.75 -25.19
C ILE A 5 9.65 -44.11 -25.89
N ASP A 6 8.59 -44.86 -25.62
CA ASP A 6 8.33 -46.16 -26.23
C ASP A 6 7.72 -45.93 -27.62
N ASN A 7 8.55 -46.00 -28.66
CA ASN A 7 8.15 -45.77 -30.05
C ASN A 7 7.44 -46.99 -30.69
N SER A 8 6.86 -47.89 -29.89
CA SER A 8 6.37 -49.18 -30.39
C SER A 8 5.05 -49.11 -31.19
N ASN A 9 4.37 -47.97 -31.26
CA ASN A 9 3.04 -47.85 -31.88
C ASN A 9 2.94 -46.81 -33.02
N ILE A 10 4.00 -46.59 -33.80
CA ILE A 10 3.91 -45.77 -35.02
C ILE A 10 3.68 -46.71 -36.22
N GLU A 11 2.42 -47.01 -36.54
CA GLU A 11 2.06 -47.53 -37.85
C GLU A 11 2.33 -46.44 -38.89
N SER A 12 3.39 -46.63 -39.69
CA SER A 12 3.80 -45.70 -40.72
C SER A 12 3.01 -45.92 -42.01
N GLU A 13 2.06 -45.03 -42.32
CA GLU A 13 1.80 -44.71 -43.74
C GLU A 13 3.07 -44.02 -44.29
N LYS A 14 3.53 -44.44 -45.47
CA LYS A 14 4.83 -44.00 -46.06
C LYS A 14 5.00 -42.47 -46.00
N GLY A 15 5.86 -42.01 -45.10
CA GLY A 15 6.30 -40.61 -45.01
C GLY A 15 5.56 -39.71 -44.01
N ILE A 16 4.54 -40.22 -43.29
CA ILE A 16 3.83 -39.46 -42.26
C ILE A 16 4.31 -39.91 -40.88
N ILE A 17 4.86 -38.98 -40.09
CA ILE A 17 5.23 -39.23 -38.70
C ILE A 17 4.18 -38.58 -37.82
N SER A 18 3.30 -39.40 -37.25
CA SER A 18 2.27 -38.95 -36.31
C SER A 18 2.87 -38.82 -34.91
N TYR A 19 2.70 -37.65 -34.30
CA TYR A 19 3.08 -37.37 -32.91
C TYR A 19 1.83 -37.07 -32.09
N ALA A 20 1.82 -37.45 -30.81
CA ALA A 20 0.85 -36.91 -29.87
C ALA A 20 1.07 -35.40 -29.73
N LEU A 21 -0.02 -34.62 -29.66
CA LEU A 21 0.06 -33.17 -29.52
C LEU A 21 0.85 -32.76 -28.27
N GLU A 22 0.65 -33.49 -27.17
CA GLU A 22 1.35 -33.28 -25.90
C GLU A 22 2.87 -33.43 -26.04
N ASP A 23 3.33 -34.49 -26.71
CA ASP A 23 4.76 -34.73 -26.94
C ASP A 23 5.36 -33.65 -27.85
N LEU A 24 4.66 -33.30 -28.94
CA LEU A 24 5.11 -32.27 -29.87
C LEU A 24 5.20 -30.90 -29.18
N MET A 25 4.18 -30.53 -28.40
CA MET A 25 4.18 -29.28 -27.64
C MET A 25 5.25 -29.27 -26.56
N GLY A 26 5.37 -30.35 -25.78
CA GLY A 26 6.39 -30.49 -24.75
C GLY A 26 7.81 -30.37 -25.30
N GLU A 27 8.10 -31.04 -26.42
CA GLU A 27 9.41 -30.98 -27.06
C GLU A 27 9.72 -29.59 -27.63
N ARG A 28 8.80 -29.01 -28.42
CA ARG A 28 9.02 -27.72 -29.09
C ARG A 28 9.11 -26.58 -28.08
N PHE A 29 8.18 -26.54 -27.12
CA PHE A 29 8.20 -25.54 -26.06
C PHE A 29 9.43 -25.73 -25.14
N GLY A 30 9.78 -26.97 -24.80
CA GLY A 30 10.97 -27.26 -23.99
C GLY A 30 12.28 -26.78 -24.63
N ARG A 31 12.46 -27.00 -25.94
CA ARG A 31 13.62 -26.50 -26.71
C ARG A 31 13.66 -24.96 -26.73
N TYR A 32 12.53 -24.32 -27.00
CA TYR A 32 12.42 -22.86 -27.00
C TYR A 32 12.71 -22.28 -25.61
N ALA A 33 12.06 -22.80 -24.56
CA ALA A 33 12.23 -22.34 -23.19
C ALA A 33 13.69 -22.49 -22.74
N LYS A 34 14.32 -23.65 -23.00
CA LYS A 34 15.73 -23.89 -22.68
C LYS A 34 16.65 -22.87 -23.36
N TYR A 35 16.45 -22.62 -24.66
CA TYR A 35 17.23 -21.63 -25.40
C TYR A 35 17.07 -20.22 -24.83
N ILE A 36 15.83 -19.79 -24.55
CA ILE A 36 15.58 -18.45 -24.02
C ILE A 36 16.18 -18.27 -22.61
N ILE A 37 16.13 -19.29 -21.76
CA ILE A 37 16.70 -19.28 -20.41
C ILE A 37 18.22 -19.19 -20.46
N GLN A 38 18.88 -20.08 -21.21
CA GLN A 38 20.35 -20.21 -21.21
C GLN A 38 21.05 -19.19 -22.12
N GLU A 39 20.50 -18.92 -23.29
CA GLU A 39 21.20 -18.24 -24.39
C GLU A 39 20.67 -16.83 -24.70
N ARG A 40 19.74 -16.30 -23.90
CA ARG A 40 19.14 -14.98 -24.17
C ARG A 40 18.90 -14.10 -22.96
N ALA A 41 18.08 -14.55 -22.01
CA ALA A 41 17.44 -13.65 -21.06
C ALA A 41 18.20 -13.45 -19.74
N LEU A 42 18.82 -14.51 -19.22
CA LEU A 42 19.49 -14.50 -17.91
C LEU A 42 21.01 -14.33 -18.07
N PRO A 43 21.68 -13.64 -17.12
CA PRO A 43 23.14 -13.54 -17.11
C PRO A 43 23.79 -14.83 -16.58
N ASP A 44 25.04 -15.06 -16.96
CA ASP A 44 25.90 -16.05 -16.29
C ASP A 44 26.40 -15.51 -14.95
N ALA A 45 26.37 -16.32 -13.88
CA ALA A 45 26.78 -15.87 -12.55
C ALA A 45 28.26 -15.47 -12.45
N ARG A 46 29.10 -15.95 -13.37
CA ARG A 46 30.55 -15.77 -13.35
C ARG A 46 30.98 -14.40 -13.86
N ASP A 47 30.50 -13.99 -15.04
CA ASP A 47 30.83 -12.70 -15.66
C ASP A 47 29.69 -11.67 -15.62
N GLY A 48 28.49 -12.09 -15.21
CA GLY A 48 27.32 -11.22 -15.14
C GLY A 48 26.76 -10.76 -16.49
N LEU A 49 27.17 -11.39 -17.60
CA LEU A 49 26.78 -10.97 -18.94
C LEU A 49 25.76 -11.92 -19.56
N LYS A 50 24.85 -11.33 -20.34
CA LYS A 50 24.03 -12.07 -21.30
C LYS A 50 24.85 -12.36 -22.56
N PRO A 51 24.49 -13.38 -23.36
CA PRO A 51 25.24 -13.74 -24.57
C PRO A 51 25.43 -12.58 -25.56
N VAL A 52 24.40 -11.76 -25.79
CA VAL A 52 24.52 -10.59 -26.67
C VAL A 52 25.56 -9.57 -26.17
N GLN A 53 25.61 -9.32 -24.87
CA GLN A 53 26.57 -8.39 -24.26
C GLN A 53 27.99 -8.94 -24.37
N ARG A 54 28.17 -10.23 -24.07
CA ARG A 54 29.45 -10.93 -24.19
C ARG A 54 30.00 -10.87 -25.61
N ARG A 55 29.16 -11.17 -26.60
CA ARG A 55 29.51 -11.14 -28.03
C ARG A 55 29.89 -9.73 -28.51
N ILE A 56 29.20 -8.70 -28.04
CA ILE A 56 29.56 -7.31 -28.35
C ILE A 56 30.96 -6.98 -27.82
N LEU A 57 31.24 -7.24 -26.54
CA LEU A 57 32.54 -6.94 -25.94
C LEU A 57 33.67 -7.75 -26.61
N TYR A 58 33.43 -9.03 -26.91
CA TYR A 58 34.39 -9.87 -27.61
C TYR A 58 34.66 -9.39 -29.04
N ALA A 59 33.63 -9.08 -29.82
CA ALA A 59 33.81 -8.56 -31.18
C ALA A 59 34.53 -7.21 -31.19
N MET A 60 34.25 -6.33 -30.23
CA MET A 60 34.97 -5.05 -30.08
C MET A 60 36.45 -5.26 -29.73
N ASN A 61 36.77 -6.28 -28.93
CA ASN A 61 38.14 -6.66 -28.61
C ASN A 61 38.89 -7.20 -29.84
N GLU A 62 38.27 -8.10 -30.61
CA GLU A 62 38.82 -8.63 -31.87
C GLU A 62 39.07 -7.52 -32.91
N LEU A 63 38.20 -6.51 -32.95
CA LEU A 63 38.37 -5.32 -33.78
C LEU A 63 39.40 -4.32 -33.24
N ASN A 64 40.03 -4.61 -32.09
CA ASN A 64 41.00 -3.77 -31.39
C ASN A 64 40.45 -2.36 -31.07
N LEU A 65 39.23 -2.31 -30.54
CA LEU A 65 38.52 -1.07 -30.14
C LEU A 65 38.64 -0.80 -28.64
N THR A 66 39.86 -0.95 -28.11
CA THR A 66 40.17 -0.67 -26.70
C THR A 66 40.03 0.81 -26.35
N TYR A 67 39.99 1.14 -25.06
CA TYR A 67 39.74 2.51 -24.57
C TYR A 67 40.78 3.54 -25.03
N ASP A 68 42.00 3.10 -25.35
CA ASP A 68 43.11 3.94 -25.81
C ASP A 68 43.07 4.20 -27.33
N LYS A 69 42.14 3.58 -28.06
CA LYS A 69 41.99 3.74 -29.52
C LYS A 69 40.91 4.75 -29.88
N PRO A 70 40.95 5.29 -31.13
CA PRO A 70 39.90 6.15 -31.64
C PRO A 70 38.56 5.41 -31.75
N TYR A 71 37.47 6.13 -31.57
CA TYR A 71 36.12 5.61 -31.79
C TYR A 71 35.93 5.11 -33.24
N LYS A 72 35.01 4.16 -33.40
CA LYS A 72 34.57 3.66 -34.72
C LYS A 72 33.04 3.70 -34.80
N LYS A 73 32.51 3.80 -36.02
CA LYS A 73 31.06 3.79 -36.26
C LYS A 73 30.41 2.56 -35.63
N SER A 74 29.35 2.77 -34.87
CA SER A 74 28.58 1.71 -34.20
C SER A 74 28.08 0.65 -35.18
N ALA A 75 27.65 1.07 -36.38
CA ALA A 75 27.22 0.17 -37.45
C ALA A 75 28.28 -0.89 -37.84
N ARG A 76 29.57 -0.56 -37.74
CA ARG A 76 30.66 -1.53 -38.03
C ARG A 76 30.70 -2.64 -36.98
N VAL A 77 30.59 -2.28 -35.71
CA VAL A 77 30.57 -3.26 -34.60
C VAL A 77 29.33 -4.14 -34.69
N VAL A 78 28.16 -3.53 -34.92
CA VAL A 78 26.90 -4.26 -35.09
C VAL A 78 27.00 -5.25 -36.26
N GLY A 79 27.52 -4.82 -37.40
CA GLY A 79 27.75 -5.70 -38.56
C GLY A 79 28.66 -6.88 -38.26
N GLU A 80 29.76 -6.66 -37.53
CA GLU A 80 30.70 -7.72 -37.12
C GLU A 80 30.02 -8.73 -36.18
N VAL A 81 29.27 -8.25 -35.19
CA VAL A 81 28.57 -9.10 -34.22
C VAL A 81 27.51 -9.95 -34.91
N ILE A 82 26.71 -9.37 -35.82
CA ILE A 82 25.70 -10.13 -36.59
C ILE A 82 26.37 -11.16 -37.48
N GLY A 83 27.40 -10.74 -38.23
CA GLY A 83 28.05 -11.58 -39.23
C GLY A 83 28.74 -12.80 -38.62
N LYS A 84 29.30 -12.68 -37.42
CA LYS A 84 30.12 -13.75 -36.82
C LYS A 84 29.51 -14.45 -35.62
N TYR A 85 28.77 -13.77 -34.76
CA TYR A 85 28.47 -14.29 -33.41
C TYR A 85 26.98 -14.31 -33.06
N HIS A 86 26.19 -13.34 -33.49
CA HIS A 86 24.81 -13.17 -33.04
C HIS A 86 23.84 -13.11 -34.23
N PRO A 87 23.25 -14.26 -34.64
CA PRO A 87 22.42 -14.36 -35.84
C PRO A 87 20.98 -13.85 -35.60
N HIS A 88 20.86 -12.67 -34.99
CA HIS A 88 19.61 -11.99 -34.68
C HIS A 88 19.63 -10.55 -35.22
N GLY A 89 18.49 -9.86 -35.16
CA GLY A 89 18.34 -8.52 -35.71
C GLY A 89 19.34 -7.50 -35.16
N ASP A 90 19.78 -6.60 -36.03
CA ASP A 90 20.71 -5.51 -35.74
C ASP A 90 20.26 -4.60 -34.59
N THR A 91 18.96 -4.36 -34.51
CA THR A 91 18.32 -3.51 -33.50
C THR A 91 18.59 -4.02 -32.09
N SER A 92 18.47 -5.34 -31.86
CA SER A 92 18.71 -5.92 -30.52
C SER A 92 20.16 -5.77 -30.06
N ILE A 93 21.12 -5.86 -30.99
CA ILE A 93 22.55 -5.69 -30.70
C ILE A 93 22.86 -4.22 -30.44
N TYR A 94 22.31 -3.33 -31.28
CA TYR A 94 22.49 -1.90 -31.11
C TYR A 94 21.90 -1.39 -29.80
N ASP A 95 20.69 -1.81 -29.44
CA ASP A 95 20.04 -1.44 -28.18
C ASP A 95 20.83 -1.95 -26.96
N ALA A 96 21.36 -3.18 -27.03
CA ALA A 96 22.23 -3.71 -25.98
C ALA A 96 23.53 -2.89 -25.85
N MET A 97 24.13 -2.49 -26.97
CA MET A 97 25.33 -1.66 -27.02
C MET A 97 25.08 -0.24 -26.48
N VAL A 98 23.97 0.39 -26.87
CA VAL A 98 23.53 1.69 -26.36
C VAL A 98 23.33 1.60 -24.85
N ARG A 99 22.57 0.61 -24.35
CA ARG A 99 22.35 0.42 -22.91
C ARG A 99 23.66 0.25 -22.14
N MET A 100 24.64 -0.43 -22.72
CA MET A 100 25.98 -0.62 -22.11
C MET A 100 26.82 0.67 -22.01
N SER A 101 26.40 1.74 -22.70
CA SER A 101 27.04 3.05 -22.65
C SER A 101 26.35 4.08 -21.75
N GLN A 102 25.12 3.80 -21.32
CA GLN A 102 24.29 4.76 -20.58
C GLN A 102 24.63 4.75 -19.08
N TRP A 103 25.23 5.84 -18.59
CA TRP A 103 25.67 5.97 -17.20
C TRP A 103 24.53 5.93 -16.18
N TRP A 104 23.29 6.29 -16.56
CA TRP A 104 22.11 6.22 -15.70
C TRP A 104 21.43 4.84 -15.66
N LYS A 105 21.89 3.89 -16.50
CA LYS A 105 21.38 2.51 -16.52
C LYS A 105 22.32 1.52 -15.86
N LEU A 106 23.63 1.74 -15.94
CA LEU A 106 24.67 0.86 -15.39
C LEU A 106 25.50 1.58 -14.33
N GLY A 107 25.90 0.88 -13.28
CA GLY A 107 26.80 1.42 -12.27
C GLY A 107 28.17 1.78 -12.87
N MET A 108 28.68 0.93 -13.75
CA MET A 108 29.93 1.07 -14.49
C MET A 108 29.73 0.73 -15.98
N PRO A 109 29.52 1.72 -16.86
CA PRO A 109 29.39 1.51 -18.30
C PRO A 109 30.57 0.73 -18.89
N LEU A 110 30.26 -0.26 -19.72
CA LEU A 110 31.25 -1.12 -20.38
C LEU A 110 31.64 -0.61 -21.77
N ILE A 111 30.86 0.32 -22.31
CA ILE A 111 31.07 0.89 -23.63
C ILE A 111 31.11 2.40 -23.53
N ASP A 112 32.08 2.99 -24.22
CA ASP A 112 32.18 4.43 -24.38
C ASP A 112 31.60 4.79 -25.76
N MET A 113 30.55 5.60 -25.77
CA MET A 113 29.80 5.93 -26.99
C MET A 113 29.74 7.44 -27.19
N GLN A 114 30.14 7.88 -28.37
CA GLN A 114 30.09 9.26 -28.83
C GLN A 114 28.87 9.48 -29.75
N GLY A 115 28.20 10.61 -29.56
CA GLY A 115 26.94 10.97 -30.20
C GLY A 115 25.77 10.87 -29.23
N ASN A 116 24.54 11.05 -29.73
CA ASN A 116 23.34 10.88 -28.90
C ASN A 116 23.12 9.39 -28.62
N ASN A 117 23.42 8.93 -27.41
CA ASN A 117 23.17 7.58 -26.91
C ASN A 117 21.89 7.50 -26.04
N GLY A 118 20.99 8.46 -26.18
CA GLY A 118 19.75 8.61 -25.43
C GLY A 118 19.89 9.59 -24.26
N SER A 119 18.82 9.76 -23.49
CA SER A 119 18.78 10.63 -22.33
C SER A 119 18.02 9.99 -21.16
N ILE A 120 18.16 10.57 -19.96
CA ILE A 120 17.31 10.23 -18.79
C ILE A 120 15.84 10.67 -19.01
N ASP A 121 15.62 11.57 -19.96
CA ASP A 121 14.32 12.14 -20.31
C ASP A 121 13.47 11.16 -21.13
N GLY A 122 14.07 10.05 -21.59
CA GLY A 122 13.40 9.02 -22.38
C GLY A 122 13.65 9.13 -23.88
N ASP A 123 14.51 10.05 -24.32
CA ASP A 123 14.86 10.17 -25.73
C ASP A 123 15.63 8.93 -26.19
N SER A 124 15.21 8.39 -27.32
CA SER A 124 15.90 7.28 -27.98
C SER A 124 17.30 7.71 -28.46
N ALA A 125 18.23 6.76 -28.48
CA ALA A 125 19.53 6.97 -29.09
C ALA A 125 19.41 7.25 -30.59
N ALA A 126 20.35 8.03 -31.13
CA ALA A 126 20.46 8.22 -32.57
C ALA A 126 20.75 6.87 -33.26
N ALA A 127 20.42 6.77 -34.55
CA ALA A 127 20.70 5.56 -35.33
C ALA A 127 22.20 5.23 -35.37
N MET A 128 22.54 3.93 -35.44
CA MET A 128 23.92 3.39 -35.42
C MET A 128 24.88 3.93 -36.49
N ARG A 129 24.35 4.62 -37.51
CA ARG A 129 25.15 5.32 -38.54
C ARG A 129 25.75 6.65 -38.05
N TYR A 130 25.18 7.25 -37.01
CA TYR A 130 25.65 8.52 -36.45
C TYR A 130 26.52 8.35 -35.22
N THR A 131 26.26 7.33 -34.40
CA THR A 131 27.04 7.07 -33.19
C THR A 131 28.36 6.38 -33.49
N GLU A 132 29.33 6.62 -32.62
CA GLU A 132 30.64 5.99 -32.63
C GLU A 132 30.94 5.39 -31.27
N THR A 133 31.69 4.29 -31.22
CA THR A 133 31.86 3.49 -30.02
C THR A 133 33.28 2.92 -29.91
N ARG A 134 33.68 2.67 -28.67
CA ARG A 134 34.87 1.88 -28.25
C ARG A 134 34.59 1.27 -26.88
N LEU A 135 35.45 0.36 -26.43
CA LEU A 135 35.37 -0.21 -25.08
C LEU A 135 35.67 0.86 -24.03
N ALA A 136 34.92 0.85 -22.93
CA ALA A 136 35.25 1.67 -21.76
C ALA A 136 36.49 1.08 -21.05
N LYS A 137 37.23 1.91 -20.32
CA LYS A 137 38.46 1.50 -19.62
C LYS A 137 38.25 0.32 -18.64
N ILE A 138 37.07 0.20 -18.04
CA ILE A 138 36.77 -0.93 -17.13
C ILE A 138 36.59 -2.26 -17.86
N SER A 139 36.24 -2.22 -19.15
CA SER A 139 36.01 -3.44 -19.94
C SER A 139 37.27 -4.22 -20.24
N ASP A 140 38.44 -3.61 -20.14
CA ASP A 140 39.72 -4.32 -20.18
C ASP A 140 39.76 -5.41 -19.10
N LEU A 141 39.27 -5.10 -17.88
CA LEU A 141 39.19 -6.10 -16.81
C LEU A 141 38.25 -7.28 -17.15
N MET A 142 37.31 -7.11 -18.07
CA MET A 142 36.47 -8.21 -18.54
C MET A 142 37.22 -9.11 -19.52
N LEU A 143 38.09 -8.53 -20.36
CA LEU A 143 38.67 -9.16 -21.55
C LEU A 143 40.16 -9.53 -21.40
N ASP A 144 40.83 -9.03 -20.36
CA ASP A 144 42.25 -9.28 -20.10
C ASP A 144 42.56 -10.78 -20.00
N ASP A 145 43.72 -11.16 -20.52
CA ASP A 145 44.22 -12.55 -20.56
C ASP A 145 43.35 -13.55 -21.37
N LEU A 146 42.39 -13.09 -22.18
CA LEU A 146 41.58 -13.96 -23.03
C LEU A 146 42.43 -14.79 -24.02
N ASN A 147 43.55 -14.22 -24.48
CA ASN A 147 44.53 -14.85 -25.38
C ASN A 147 45.44 -15.90 -24.70
N LYS A 148 45.31 -16.11 -23.38
CA LYS A 148 46.12 -17.06 -22.60
C LYS A 148 45.38 -18.37 -22.28
N ASN A 149 44.37 -18.73 -23.08
CA ASN A 149 43.54 -19.93 -22.87
C ASN A 149 42.90 -19.97 -21.48
N THR A 150 42.44 -18.82 -20.98
CA THR A 150 41.85 -18.67 -19.64
C THR A 150 40.41 -19.13 -19.54
N VAL A 151 39.70 -19.20 -20.67
CA VAL A 151 38.28 -19.58 -20.74
C VAL A 151 38.03 -20.57 -21.87
N LYS A 152 36.90 -21.27 -21.79
CA LYS A 152 36.46 -22.20 -22.83
C LYS A 152 35.83 -21.45 -24.00
N PHE A 153 36.23 -21.83 -25.20
CA PHE A 153 35.65 -21.37 -26.45
C PHE A 153 34.69 -22.42 -27.01
N ALA A 154 33.62 -21.96 -27.63
CA ALA A 154 32.69 -22.76 -28.41
C ALA A 154 32.73 -22.30 -29.88
N PRO A 155 32.41 -23.16 -30.85
CA PRO A 155 32.17 -22.72 -32.21
C PRO A 155 30.96 -21.76 -32.24
N ASN A 156 30.99 -20.82 -33.18
CA ASN A 156 29.86 -19.93 -33.45
C ASN A 156 28.72 -20.69 -34.17
N PHE A 157 27.68 -19.96 -34.59
CA PHE A 157 26.46 -20.58 -35.14
C PHE A 157 26.64 -21.29 -36.50
N ASP A 158 27.72 -21.02 -37.24
CA ASP A 158 28.05 -21.63 -38.54
C ASP A 158 29.38 -22.41 -38.53
N ASP A 159 29.94 -22.66 -37.33
CA ASP A 159 31.20 -23.36 -37.09
C ASP A 159 32.45 -22.74 -37.79
N SER A 160 32.36 -21.51 -38.33
CA SER A 160 33.48 -20.84 -39.01
C SER A 160 34.43 -20.11 -38.06
N GLU A 161 33.94 -19.66 -36.92
CA GLU A 161 34.67 -18.89 -35.91
C GLU A 161 34.51 -19.52 -34.52
N LYS A 162 35.29 -19.04 -33.55
CA LYS A 162 35.15 -19.42 -32.13
C LYS A 162 34.79 -18.22 -31.28
N GLU A 163 33.93 -18.44 -30.29
CA GLU A 163 33.54 -17.43 -29.30
C GLU A 163 33.72 -17.93 -27.86
N PRO A 164 34.04 -17.03 -26.91
CA PRO A 164 34.16 -17.40 -25.51
C PRO A 164 32.78 -17.65 -24.88
N THR A 165 32.65 -18.76 -24.14
CA THR A 165 31.42 -19.09 -23.40
C THR A 165 31.19 -18.19 -22.18
N VAL A 166 32.28 -17.68 -21.60
CA VAL A 166 32.33 -16.77 -20.45
C VAL A 166 33.57 -15.89 -20.61
N LEU A 167 33.57 -14.68 -20.05
CA LEU A 167 34.76 -13.82 -20.04
C LEU A 167 35.61 -14.00 -18.76
N PRO A 168 36.93 -13.73 -18.81
CA PRO A 168 37.81 -13.77 -17.64
C PRO A 168 37.29 -12.99 -16.43
N SER A 169 36.78 -11.77 -16.62
CA SER A 169 36.09 -10.96 -15.60
C SER A 169 36.85 -10.78 -14.28
N TYR A 170 37.78 -9.83 -14.25
CA TYR A 170 38.57 -9.47 -13.06
C TYR A 170 37.89 -8.49 -12.08
N PHE A 171 36.59 -8.22 -12.26
CA PHE A 171 35.74 -7.60 -11.24
C PHE A 171 34.33 -8.23 -11.24
N PRO A 172 33.60 -8.21 -10.12
CA PRO A 172 32.31 -8.88 -9.97
C PRO A 172 31.16 -8.12 -10.66
N ASN A 173 31.16 -8.12 -11.99
CA ASN A 173 30.25 -7.33 -12.82
C ASN A 173 28.76 -7.61 -12.56
N ILE A 174 28.38 -8.86 -12.24
CA ILE A 174 26.98 -9.22 -11.98
C ILE A 174 26.34 -8.40 -10.84
N LEU A 175 27.11 -8.08 -9.81
CA LEU A 175 26.64 -7.26 -8.67
C LEU A 175 26.83 -5.78 -8.94
N VAL A 176 27.94 -5.39 -9.56
CA VAL A 176 28.29 -3.99 -9.82
C VAL A 176 27.30 -3.33 -10.79
N ASN A 177 27.00 -4.02 -11.88
CA ASN A 177 26.13 -3.50 -12.93
C ASN A 177 24.68 -4.00 -12.85
N GLY A 178 24.45 -5.09 -12.12
CA GLY A 178 23.14 -5.75 -12.08
C GLY A 178 22.76 -6.35 -13.43
N SER A 179 21.52 -6.84 -13.51
CA SER A 179 20.96 -7.45 -14.71
C SER A 179 19.45 -7.51 -14.59
N THR A 180 18.76 -7.21 -15.68
CA THR A 180 17.29 -7.31 -15.76
C THR A 180 16.92 -8.14 -16.97
N GLY A 181 15.96 -9.04 -16.87
CA GLY A 181 15.59 -9.91 -17.98
C GLY A 181 14.41 -10.82 -17.69
N ILE A 182 13.62 -11.10 -18.72
CA ILE A 182 12.45 -11.99 -18.65
C ILE A 182 12.70 -13.17 -19.58
N ALA A 183 12.62 -14.37 -19.03
CA ALA A 183 12.77 -15.65 -19.72
C ALA A 183 11.43 -16.43 -19.70
N ALA A 184 11.41 -17.61 -20.33
CA ALA A 184 10.27 -18.51 -20.24
C ALA A 184 10.19 -19.14 -18.84
N GLY A 185 9.26 -18.68 -18.01
CA GLY A 185 9.04 -19.20 -16.64
C GLY A 185 10.01 -18.67 -15.57
N TYR A 186 11.00 -17.85 -15.94
CA TYR A 186 11.95 -17.21 -15.03
C TYR A 186 12.09 -15.73 -15.36
N ALA A 187 12.44 -14.93 -14.37
CA ALA A 187 12.83 -13.53 -14.57
C ALA A 187 13.99 -13.21 -13.63
N THR A 188 14.74 -12.17 -13.96
CA THR A 188 15.82 -11.63 -13.13
C THR A 188 15.70 -10.11 -13.08
N ASN A 189 15.93 -9.55 -11.89
CA ASN A 189 15.95 -8.12 -11.62
C ASN A 189 16.95 -7.86 -10.48
N MET A 190 18.20 -7.62 -10.86
CA MET A 190 19.32 -7.38 -9.97
C MET A 190 19.72 -5.91 -10.05
N PRO A 191 19.75 -5.16 -8.93
CA PRO A 191 20.17 -3.78 -8.94
C PRO A 191 21.71 -3.66 -8.95
N PRO A 192 22.24 -2.53 -9.45
CA PRO A 192 23.65 -2.21 -9.35
C PRO A 192 24.09 -1.95 -7.91
N HIS A 193 25.36 -2.23 -7.63
CA HIS A 193 26.01 -2.04 -6.33
C HIS A 193 27.35 -1.32 -6.49
N ASN A 194 27.83 -0.75 -5.39
CA ASN A 194 29.09 -0.03 -5.37
C ASN A 194 30.29 -0.97 -5.59
N LEU A 195 31.13 -0.68 -6.59
CA LEU A 195 32.31 -1.50 -6.91
C LEU A 195 33.26 -1.67 -5.73
N GLY A 196 33.52 -0.60 -4.98
CA GLY A 196 34.40 -0.62 -3.81
C GLY A 196 33.90 -1.56 -2.71
N GLU A 197 32.60 -1.47 -2.38
CA GLU A 197 31.96 -2.30 -1.36
C GLU A 197 31.95 -3.79 -1.77
N ILE A 198 31.63 -4.09 -3.04
CA ILE A 198 31.62 -5.49 -3.52
C ILE A 198 33.04 -6.07 -3.55
N ILE A 199 34.06 -5.28 -3.92
CA ILE A 199 35.45 -5.73 -3.83
C ILE A 199 35.83 -6.05 -2.38
N ASP A 200 35.48 -5.19 -1.43
CA ASP A 200 35.77 -5.42 -0.01
C ASP A 200 35.07 -6.68 0.52
N ALA A 201 33.82 -6.91 0.13
CA ALA A 201 33.07 -8.12 0.45
C ALA A 201 33.70 -9.36 -0.18
N THR A 202 34.20 -9.26 -1.41
CA THR A 202 34.90 -10.34 -2.11
C THR A 202 36.20 -10.69 -1.40
N ILE A 203 37.02 -9.69 -1.05
CA ILE A 203 38.27 -9.89 -0.27
C ILE A 203 37.96 -10.53 1.09
N LYS A 204 36.87 -10.13 1.74
CA LYS A 204 36.44 -10.72 3.01
C LYS A 204 36.08 -12.20 2.85
N LEU A 205 35.35 -12.56 1.81
CA LEU A 205 34.98 -13.96 1.53
C LEU A 205 36.15 -14.82 1.09
N ILE A 206 37.15 -14.28 0.39
CA ILE A 206 38.40 -15.00 0.09
C ILE A 206 39.13 -15.34 1.40
N ARG A 207 39.27 -14.37 2.31
CA ARG A 207 39.95 -14.58 3.60
C ARG A 207 39.17 -15.45 4.58
N THR A 208 37.85 -15.44 4.50
CA THR A 208 36.97 -16.15 5.42
C THR A 208 35.75 -16.66 4.65
N PRO A 209 35.83 -17.86 4.02
CA PRO A 209 34.79 -18.37 3.14
C PRO A 209 33.41 -18.51 3.80
N ASN A 210 33.36 -18.85 5.09
CA ASN A 210 32.14 -19.04 5.89
C ASN A 210 31.68 -17.74 6.59
N THR A 211 31.86 -16.59 5.95
CA THR A 211 31.43 -15.30 6.52
C THR A 211 29.90 -15.24 6.63
N ARG A 212 29.40 -14.76 7.77
CA ARG A 212 27.96 -14.57 7.99
C ARG A 212 27.42 -13.39 7.19
N ILE A 213 26.13 -13.47 6.83
CA ILE A 213 25.44 -12.40 6.08
C ILE A 213 25.48 -11.04 6.80
N ASP A 214 25.41 -11.04 8.13
CA ASP A 214 25.43 -9.82 8.93
C ASP A 214 26.74 -9.03 8.73
N THR A 215 27.89 -9.71 8.60
CA THR A 215 29.18 -9.07 8.31
C THR A 215 29.24 -8.52 6.87
N ILE A 216 28.57 -9.18 5.92
CA ILE A 216 28.49 -8.67 4.55
C ILE A 216 27.62 -7.41 4.51
N LEU A 217 26.54 -7.34 5.29
CA LEU A 217 25.67 -6.16 5.40
C LEU A 217 26.37 -4.93 6.03
N GLU A 218 27.44 -5.14 6.80
CA GLU A 218 28.28 -4.05 7.32
C GLU A 218 29.19 -3.46 6.23
N ILE A 219 29.58 -4.27 5.24
CA ILE A 219 30.46 -3.86 4.14
C ILE A 219 29.62 -3.31 2.96
N VAL A 220 28.64 -4.09 2.51
CA VAL A 220 27.72 -3.78 1.42
C VAL A 220 26.44 -3.24 2.02
N LYS A 221 26.28 -1.91 2.01
CA LYS A 221 25.15 -1.25 2.70
C LYS A 221 23.81 -1.53 2.03
N GLY A 222 23.84 -1.84 0.73
CA GLY A 222 22.66 -2.00 -0.12
C GLY A 222 22.98 -1.63 -1.58
N PRO A 223 21.95 -1.50 -2.43
CA PRO A 223 22.14 -1.13 -3.83
C PRO A 223 22.68 0.29 -3.94
N ASP A 224 23.49 0.52 -4.97
CA ASP A 224 24.04 1.84 -5.31
C ASP A 224 23.61 2.17 -6.74
N PHE A 225 22.49 2.88 -6.86
CA PHE A 225 21.91 3.19 -8.14
C PHE A 225 22.70 4.30 -8.83
N PRO A 226 22.90 4.21 -10.16
CA PRO A 226 23.64 5.23 -10.89
C PRO A 226 23.00 6.62 -10.82
N THR A 227 21.67 6.68 -10.67
CA THR A 227 20.88 7.92 -10.52
C THR A 227 20.81 8.42 -9.06
N GLY A 228 21.40 7.72 -8.10
CA GLY A 228 21.37 8.09 -6.68
C GLY A 228 20.06 7.71 -5.99
N GLY A 229 19.45 8.66 -5.29
CA GLY A 229 18.22 8.52 -4.52
C GLY A 229 18.42 7.92 -3.12
N THR A 230 17.31 7.85 -2.37
CA THR A 230 17.26 7.31 -1.02
C THR A 230 16.57 5.94 -1.04
N VAL A 231 17.30 4.91 -0.63
CA VAL A 231 16.83 3.53 -0.58
C VAL A 231 16.38 3.22 0.85
N GLN A 232 15.11 2.90 1.01
CA GLN A 232 14.49 2.61 2.30
C GLN A 232 14.12 1.12 2.42
N GLY A 233 14.29 0.59 3.63
CA GLY A 233 13.83 -0.75 4.00
C GLY A 233 14.97 -1.78 4.12
N ARG A 234 15.74 -1.70 5.20
CA ARG A 234 16.89 -2.61 5.47
C ARG A 234 16.51 -4.08 5.49
N ASN A 235 15.31 -4.41 5.99
CA ASN A 235 14.83 -5.80 6.03
C ASN A 235 14.74 -6.40 4.62
N GLY A 236 14.25 -5.63 3.65
CA GLY A 236 14.17 -6.07 2.27
C GLY A 236 15.54 -6.32 1.63
N ILE A 237 16.54 -5.50 1.99
CA ILE A 237 17.94 -5.71 1.56
C ILE A 237 18.50 -6.99 2.18
N LYS A 238 18.26 -7.21 3.48
CA LYS A 238 18.70 -8.43 4.19
C LYS A 238 18.09 -9.69 3.59
N ASP A 239 16.80 -9.67 3.29
CA ASP A 239 16.10 -10.79 2.64
C ASP A 239 16.64 -11.05 1.24
N ALA A 240 16.87 -9.99 0.45
CA ALA A 240 17.45 -10.08 -0.88
C ALA A 240 18.88 -10.65 -0.86
N PHE A 241 19.71 -10.24 0.09
CA PHE A 241 21.07 -10.71 0.20
C PHE A 241 21.14 -12.16 0.70
N THR A 242 20.18 -12.59 1.51
CA THR A 242 20.13 -13.96 2.05
C THR A 242 19.51 -14.94 1.05
N THR A 243 18.41 -14.57 0.40
CA THR A 243 17.58 -15.48 -0.41
C THR A 243 17.62 -15.21 -1.91
N GLY A 244 18.11 -14.03 -2.33
CA GLY A 244 18.02 -13.54 -3.69
C GLY A 244 16.70 -12.82 -4.04
N LYS A 245 15.74 -12.72 -3.10
CA LYS A 245 14.49 -11.98 -3.27
C LYS A 245 14.23 -11.02 -2.11
N GLY A 246 13.73 -9.84 -2.44
CA GLY A 246 13.40 -8.82 -1.46
C GLY A 246 12.80 -7.59 -2.12
N LYS A 247 12.25 -6.69 -1.31
CA LYS A 247 11.62 -5.46 -1.79
C LYS A 247 12.19 -4.27 -1.04
N VAL A 248 12.59 -3.25 -1.79
CA VAL A 248 13.05 -1.97 -1.25
C VAL A 248 12.26 -0.84 -1.87
N ILE A 249 12.13 0.27 -1.14
CA ILE A 249 11.54 1.50 -1.68
C ILE A 249 12.69 2.42 -2.09
N VAL A 250 12.57 3.03 -3.26
CA VAL A 250 13.55 4.00 -3.78
C VAL A 250 12.84 5.33 -3.95
N ASN A 251 13.26 6.29 -3.15
CA ASN A 251 12.73 7.65 -3.11
C ASN A 251 13.67 8.60 -3.86
N SER A 252 13.09 9.61 -4.50
CA SER A 252 13.81 10.77 -5.00
C SER A 252 14.53 11.49 -3.86
N LYS A 253 15.70 12.04 -4.16
CA LYS A 253 16.38 12.98 -3.26
C LYS A 253 15.84 14.37 -3.52
N TRP A 254 15.56 15.09 -2.45
CA TRP A 254 14.93 16.40 -2.51
C TRP A 254 15.43 17.28 -1.37
N HIS A 255 15.25 18.59 -1.53
CA HIS A 255 15.45 19.58 -0.47
C HIS A 255 14.42 20.72 -0.60
N GLU A 256 14.31 21.52 0.45
CA GLU A 256 13.48 22.72 0.50
C GLU A 256 14.30 23.95 0.11
N GLU A 257 13.75 24.78 -0.77
CA GLU A 257 14.31 26.09 -1.16
C GLU A 257 13.16 27.10 -1.29
N ASP A 258 13.19 28.18 -0.51
CA ASP A 258 12.16 29.24 -0.50
C ASP A 258 10.70 28.72 -0.43
N ASN A 259 10.43 27.76 0.46
CA ASN A 259 9.13 27.09 0.62
C ASN A 259 8.67 26.26 -0.61
N ASN A 260 9.57 25.97 -1.55
CA ASN A 260 9.33 25.09 -2.70
C ASN A 260 10.04 23.75 -2.53
N ILE A 261 9.56 22.74 -3.26
CA ILE A 261 10.16 21.40 -3.25
C ILE A 261 11.07 21.27 -4.47
N ILE A 262 12.35 21.03 -4.24
CA ILE A 262 13.34 20.82 -5.28
C ILE A 262 13.76 19.35 -5.30
N ILE A 263 13.60 18.69 -6.45
CA ILE A 263 14.05 17.31 -6.67
C ILE A 263 15.41 17.32 -7.37
N ASP A 264 16.42 16.75 -6.71
CA ASP A 264 17.80 16.68 -7.21
C ASP A 264 18.12 15.36 -7.92
N GLU A 265 17.50 14.27 -7.48
CA GLU A 265 17.77 12.92 -7.98
C GLU A 265 16.46 12.14 -8.09
N ILE A 266 16.28 11.37 -9.17
CA ILE A 266 15.09 10.56 -9.42
C ILE A 266 15.37 9.06 -9.25
N PRO A 267 14.35 8.23 -8.98
CA PRO A 267 14.55 6.81 -8.76
C PRO A 267 15.04 6.07 -10.01
N TYR A 268 15.67 4.92 -9.80
CA TYR A 268 16.27 4.13 -10.87
C TYR A 268 15.24 3.65 -11.91
N GLU A 269 15.60 3.75 -13.19
CA GLU A 269 14.76 3.43 -14.36
C GLU A 269 13.47 4.26 -14.52
N VAL A 270 13.28 5.33 -13.74
CA VAL A 270 12.20 6.30 -13.98
C VAL A 270 12.58 7.24 -15.12
N VAL A 271 11.64 7.46 -16.05
CA VAL A 271 11.78 8.40 -17.16
C VAL A 271 11.35 9.79 -16.69
N LYS A 272 12.23 10.79 -16.85
CA LYS A 272 12.01 12.13 -16.28
C LYS A 272 10.80 12.85 -16.89
N GLN A 273 10.61 12.78 -18.21
CA GLN A 273 9.46 13.40 -18.87
C GLN A 273 8.12 12.83 -18.38
N ASP A 274 8.04 11.50 -18.27
CA ASP A 274 6.84 10.82 -17.75
C ASP A 274 6.56 11.19 -16.30
N LEU A 275 7.61 11.34 -15.49
CA LEU A 275 7.51 11.78 -14.10
C LEU A 275 6.93 13.20 -14.01
N VAL A 276 7.52 14.17 -14.73
CA VAL A 276 7.05 15.58 -14.71
C VAL A 276 5.61 15.66 -15.21
N LYS A 277 5.28 14.96 -16.29
CA LYS A 277 3.90 14.88 -16.79
C LYS A 277 2.94 14.30 -15.74
N LYS A 278 3.34 13.22 -15.06
CA LYS A 278 2.51 12.58 -14.04
C LYS A 278 2.29 13.47 -12.82
N ILE A 279 3.29 14.25 -12.43
CA ILE A 279 3.15 15.26 -11.38
C ILE A 279 2.11 16.31 -11.83
N GLY A 280 2.20 16.79 -13.07
CA GLY A 280 1.20 17.71 -13.66
C GLY A 280 -0.24 17.16 -13.59
N ASP A 281 -0.44 15.90 -14.04
CA ASP A 281 -1.75 15.24 -13.97
C ASP A 281 -2.29 15.16 -12.52
N VAL A 282 -1.39 14.94 -11.54
CA VAL A 282 -1.75 14.84 -10.11
C VAL A 282 -2.11 16.21 -9.52
N ILE A 283 -1.45 17.28 -9.97
CA ILE A 283 -1.76 18.66 -9.59
C ILE A 283 -3.13 19.06 -10.11
N ASP A 284 -3.41 18.82 -11.39
CA ASP A 284 -4.69 19.15 -12.02
C ASP A 284 -5.86 18.42 -11.36
N ALA A 285 -5.66 17.16 -10.96
CA ALA A 285 -6.66 16.37 -10.27
C ALA A 285 -6.90 16.81 -8.81
N ASN A 286 -5.95 17.52 -8.18
CA ASN A 286 -5.98 17.87 -6.76
C ASN A 286 -5.59 19.34 -6.51
N PRO A 287 -6.41 20.32 -6.98
CA PRO A 287 -6.08 21.74 -6.87
C PRO A 287 -5.98 22.25 -5.42
N GLY A 288 -6.52 21.51 -4.45
CA GLY A 288 -6.47 21.87 -3.02
C GLY A 288 -5.10 21.72 -2.36
N LEU A 289 -4.10 21.11 -3.03
CA LEU A 289 -2.74 21.00 -2.51
C LEU A 289 -1.98 22.33 -2.48
N GLY A 290 -2.46 23.35 -3.22
CA GLY A 290 -1.80 24.65 -3.27
C GLY A 290 -0.47 24.64 -4.04
N ILE A 291 -0.28 23.72 -4.99
CA ILE A 291 0.85 23.69 -5.93
C ILE A 291 0.54 24.65 -7.08
N LEU A 292 1.48 25.55 -7.40
CA LEU A 292 1.33 26.57 -8.44
C LEU A 292 1.78 26.05 -9.81
N GLU A 293 3.00 25.52 -9.90
CA GLU A 293 3.60 25.07 -11.16
C GLU A 293 4.69 24.03 -10.89
N VAL A 294 5.03 23.23 -11.90
CA VAL A 294 6.21 22.37 -11.92
C VAL A 294 7.09 22.78 -13.09
N ARG A 295 8.37 23.07 -12.81
CA ARG A 295 9.37 23.43 -13.82
C ARG A 295 10.51 22.43 -13.83
N ASP A 296 10.87 21.97 -15.01
CA ASP A 296 12.12 21.25 -15.24
C ASP A 296 13.24 22.24 -15.52
N GLU A 297 14.15 22.39 -14.57
CA GLU A 297 15.31 23.28 -14.63
C GLU A 297 16.61 22.47 -14.79
N THR A 298 16.50 21.22 -15.26
CA THR A 298 17.65 20.35 -15.54
C THR A 298 18.59 21.01 -16.54
N ASP A 299 19.86 21.12 -16.18
CA ASP A 299 20.91 21.69 -17.02
C ASP A 299 22.03 20.66 -17.27
N ARG A 300 23.18 21.12 -17.79
CA ARG A 300 24.36 20.25 -17.98
C ARG A 300 25.06 19.89 -16.67
N ASN A 301 24.78 20.60 -15.58
CA ASN A 301 25.44 20.48 -14.29
C ASN A 301 24.67 19.57 -13.32
N GLY A 302 23.37 19.36 -13.54
CA GLY A 302 22.57 18.44 -12.71
C GLY A 302 21.10 18.37 -13.10
N LEU A 303 20.42 17.36 -12.54
CA LEU A 303 18.97 17.24 -12.59
C LEU A 303 18.37 18.17 -11.54
N ARG A 304 17.36 18.97 -11.94
CA ARG A 304 16.66 19.87 -11.04
C ARG A 304 15.20 20.01 -11.48
N ILE A 305 14.26 19.58 -10.64
CA ILE A 305 12.82 19.78 -10.87
C ILE A 305 12.28 20.65 -9.74
N ALA A 306 11.83 21.86 -10.05
CA ALA A 306 11.19 22.78 -9.12
C ALA A 306 9.68 22.53 -9.08
N ILE A 307 9.14 22.41 -7.86
CA ILE A 307 7.70 22.37 -7.62
C ILE A 307 7.36 23.56 -6.74
N ASP A 308 6.72 24.56 -7.36
CA ASP A 308 6.39 25.82 -6.70
C ASP A 308 5.10 25.68 -5.89
N LEU A 309 5.16 26.11 -4.63
CA LEU A 309 4.05 26.05 -3.70
C LEU A 309 3.51 27.44 -3.41
N SER A 310 2.20 27.54 -3.14
CA SER A 310 1.59 28.75 -2.62
C SER A 310 1.93 28.97 -1.14
N ASP A 311 1.91 30.22 -0.68
CA ASP A 311 2.20 30.58 0.72
C ASP A 311 1.33 29.86 1.77
N LYS A 312 0.20 29.29 1.35
CA LYS A 312 -0.76 28.58 2.22
C LYS A 312 -0.59 27.06 2.20
N ALA A 313 0.25 26.52 1.31
CA ALA A 313 0.44 25.09 1.18
C ALA A 313 1.33 24.54 2.31
N ASN A 314 1.00 23.36 2.82
CA ASN A 314 1.85 22.64 3.76
C ASN A 314 2.85 21.78 2.97
N LEU A 315 4.14 22.15 3.03
CA LEU A 315 5.21 21.50 2.28
C LEU A 315 5.28 19.99 2.55
N ASP A 316 5.18 19.54 3.81
CA ASP A 316 5.32 18.12 4.15
C ASP A 316 4.11 17.30 3.67
N THR A 317 2.89 17.83 3.80
CA THR A 317 1.66 17.21 3.28
C THR A 317 1.74 17.05 1.77
N VAL A 318 2.12 18.13 1.06
CA VAL A 318 2.25 18.12 -0.41
C VAL A 318 3.32 17.11 -0.86
N ARG A 319 4.49 17.16 -0.24
CA ARG A 319 5.58 16.22 -0.53
C ARG A 319 5.14 14.77 -0.35
N LYS A 320 4.58 14.41 0.81
CA LYS A 320 4.13 13.04 1.09
C LYS A 320 3.09 12.57 0.08
N PHE A 321 2.15 13.45 -0.26
CA PHE A 321 1.13 13.15 -1.27
C PHE A 321 1.74 12.89 -2.65
N LEU A 322 2.69 13.74 -3.08
CA LEU A 322 3.39 13.58 -4.36
C LEU A 322 4.21 12.29 -4.39
N PHE A 323 4.98 11.99 -3.34
CA PHE A 323 5.77 10.76 -3.26
C PHE A 323 4.88 9.51 -3.29
N LYS A 324 3.70 9.55 -2.65
CA LYS A 324 2.75 8.43 -2.67
C LYS A 324 2.04 8.26 -4.01
N SER A 325 1.78 9.35 -4.73
CA SER A 325 0.92 9.36 -5.92
C SER A 325 1.68 9.37 -7.24
N THR A 326 3.00 9.56 -7.22
CA THR A 326 3.85 9.70 -8.41
C THR A 326 5.09 8.80 -8.34
N PRO A 327 5.78 8.56 -9.46
CA PRO A 327 7.04 7.82 -9.48
C PRO A 327 8.24 8.51 -8.79
N LEU A 328 8.02 9.54 -7.96
CA LEU A 328 9.04 10.04 -7.01
C LEU A 328 9.38 9.01 -5.93
N SER A 329 8.48 8.07 -5.66
CA SER A 329 8.74 6.89 -4.84
C SER A 329 8.35 5.64 -5.61
N ILE A 330 9.27 4.70 -5.78
CA ILE A 330 9.00 3.42 -6.44
C ILE A 330 9.39 2.24 -5.57
N SER A 331 8.73 1.11 -5.81
CA SER A 331 9.12 -0.18 -5.23
C SER A 331 10.06 -0.92 -6.17
N TYR A 332 11.28 -1.17 -5.75
CA TYR A 332 12.22 -2.02 -6.48
C TYR A 332 12.23 -3.44 -5.88
N ASN A 333 11.92 -4.43 -6.72
CA ASN A 333 11.84 -5.83 -6.31
C ASN A 333 13.09 -6.59 -6.78
N TYR A 334 13.93 -7.00 -5.83
CA TYR A 334 15.05 -7.89 -6.08
C TYR A 334 14.55 -9.25 -6.51
N ASN A 335 15.17 -9.76 -7.58
CA ASN A 335 14.99 -11.14 -8.01
C ASN A 335 16.27 -11.62 -8.69
N ASN A 336 17.20 -12.13 -7.88
CA ASN A 336 18.54 -12.49 -8.29
C ASN A 336 18.56 -13.89 -8.90
N VAL A 337 18.20 -14.01 -10.18
CA VAL A 337 18.29 -15.28 -10.92
C VAL A 337 19.42 -15.19 -11.96
N ALA A 338 20.36 -16.14 -11.89
CA ALA A 338 21.48 -16.27 -12.82
C ALA A 338 21.69 -17.72 -13.25
N ILE A 339 22.43 -17.91 -14.33
CA ILE A 339 22.85 -19.23 -14.79
C ILE A 339 24.09 -19.68 -14.02
N VAL A 340 23.99 -20.83 -13.35
CA VAL A 340 25.09 -21.54 -12.69
C VAL A 340 25.05 -22.98 -13.16
N ASP A 341 26.17 -23.51 -13.66
CA ASP A 341 26.26 -24.87 -14.21
C ASP A 341 25.17 -25.17 -15.26
N LEU A 342 24.92 -24.20 -16.15
CA LEU A 342 23.88 -24.24 -17.20
C LEU A 342 22.43 -24.31 -16.67
N GLN A 343 22.19 -24.01 -15.39
CA GLN A 343 20.86 -24.02 -14.79
C GLN A 343 20.51 -22.65 -14.18
N PRO A 344 19.25 -22.19 -14.31
CA PRO A 344 18.81 -20.99 -13.61
C PRO A 344 18.70 -21.28 -12.11
N LYS A 345 19.41 -20.50 -11.29
CA LYS A 345 19.34 -20.56 -9.82
C LYS A 345 19.04 -19.18 -9.26
N GLN A 346 18.22 -19.13 -8.22
CA GLN A 346 18.00 -17.93 -7.42
C GLN A 346 19.07 -17.89 -6.34
N LEU A 347 19.82 -16.80 -6.26
CA LEU A 347 21.05 -16.74 -5.47
C LEU A 347 21.08 -15.52 -4.53
N GLY A 348 21.55 -15.75 -3.31
CA GLY A 348 21.94 -14.68 -2.38
C GLY A 348 23.24 -13.99 -2.79
N ILE A 349 23.61 -12.91 -2.11
CA ILE A 349 24.83 -12.15 -2.44
C ILE A 349 26.11 -12.98 -2.21
N ILE A 350 26.14 -13.80 -1.15
CA ILE A 350 27.30 -14.65 -0.83
C ILE A 350 27.49 -15.69 -1.93
N GLU A 351 26.42 -16.34 -2.37
CA GLU A 351 26.47 -17.37 -3.41
C GLU A 351 26.93 -16.80 -4.76
N LEU A 352 26.48 -15.58 -5.11
CA LEU A 352 26.95 -14.85 -6.29
C LEU A 352 28.46 -14.55 -6.20
N ILE A 353 28.95 -14.07 -5.05
CA ILE A 353 30.37 -13.80 -4.85
C ILE A 353 31.19 -15.09 -4.85
N HIS A 354 30.68 -16.19 -4.29
CA HIS A 354 31.34 -17.49 -4.36
C HIS A 354 31.47 -18.01 -5.79
N ALA A 355 30.40 -17.90 -6.61
CA ALA A 355 30.46 -18.26 -8.02
C ALA A 355 31.51 -17.42 -8.78
N TYR A 356 31.59 -16.13 -8.47
CA TYR A 356 32.62 -15.24 -9.00
C TYR A 356 34.04 -15.61 -8.55
N ILE A 357 34.26 -15.86 -7.26
CA ILE A 357 35.59 -16.24 -6.72
C ILE A 357 36.07 -17.55 -7.34
N ALA A 358 35.19 -18.55 -7.46
CA ALA A 358 35.51 -19.83 -8.07
C ALA A 358 35.97 -19.64 -9.53
N HIS A 359 35.25 -18.82 -10.30
CA HIS A 359 35.62 -18.47 -11.68
C HIS A 359 36.95 -17.71 -11.73
N TYR A 360 37.16 -16.73 -10.85
CA TYR A 360 38.42 -15.98 -10.79
C TYR A 360 39.59 -16.93 -10.54
N LYS A 361 39.49 -17.83 -9.55
CA LYS A 361 40.52 -18.83 -9.23
C LYS A 361 40.81 -19.74 -10.43
N GLU A 362 39.78 -20.20 -11.15
CA GLU A 362 39.92 -21.02 -12.35
C GLU A 362 40.68 -20.27 -13.46
N VAL A 363 40.21 -19.07 -13.81
CA VAL A 363 40.84 -18.17 -14.81
C VAL A 363 42.30 -17.88 -14.45
N PHE A 364 42.55 -17.55 -13.19
CA PHE A 364 43.87 -17.21 -12.68
C PHE A 364 44.83 -18.41 -12.69
N THR A 365 44.31 -19.61 -12.41
CA THR A 365 45.06 -20.87 -12.52
C THR A 365 45.47 -21.12 -13.98
N PHE A 366 44.53 -21.04 -14.92
CA PHE A 366 44.83 -21.24 -16.35
C PHE A 366 45.82 -20.21 -16.88
N ARG A 367 45.65 -18.94 -16.50
CA ARG A 367 46.60 -17.87 -16.85
C ARG A 367 48.00 -18.18 -16.32
N THR A 368 48.11 -18.53 -15.05
CA THR A 368 49.39 -18.83 -14.39
C THR A 368 50.05 -20.06 -15.01
N GLN A 369 49.28 -21.11 -15.34
CA GLN A 369 49.77 -22.28 -16.05
C GLN A 369 50.25 -21.96 -17.46
N PHE A 370 49.55 -21.08 -18.19
CA PHE A 370 49.96 -20.63 -19.51
C PHE A 370 51.29 -19.88 -19.45
N ASP A 371 51.41 -18.93 -18.53
CA ASP A 371 52.62 -18.14 -18.33
C ASP A 371 53.78 -19.02 -17.85
N LEU A 372 53.52 -20.02 -17.00
CA LEU A 372 54.51 -21.03 -16.57
C LEU A 372 55.00 -21.87 -17.74
N ASN A 373 54.09 -22.45 -18.53
CA ASN A 373 54.43 -23.25 -19.70
C ASN A 373 55.28 -22.45 -20.71
N LYS A 374 54.96 -21.16 -20.88
CA LYS A 374 55.71 -20.26 -21.76
C LYS A 374 57.10 -19.97 -21.20
N ALA A 375 57.21 -19.71 -19.91
CA ALA A 375 58.48 -19.46 -19.23
C ALA A 375 59.39 -20.71 -19.24
N GLU A 376 58.84 -21.89 -18.97
CA GLU A 376 59.58 -23.17 -18.99
C GLU A 376 60.10 -23.50 -20.40
N LYS A 377 59.27 -23.34 -21.44
CA LYS A 377 59.73 -23.49 -22.84
C LYS A 377 60.84 -22.51 -23.19
N ARG A 378 60.75 -21.27 -22.71
CA ARG A 378 61.79 -20.26 -22.94
C ARG A 378 63.09 -20.61 -22.21
N LEU A 379 62.99 -21.07 -20.96
CA LEU A 379 64.12 -21.51 -20.15
C LEU A 379 64.81 -22.72 -20.81
N GLU A 380 64.06 -23.70 -21.32
CA GLU A 380 64.60 -24.86 -22.05
C GLU A 380 65.48 -24.41 -23.22
N ILE A 381 65.00 -23.45 -24.02
CA ILE A 381 65.75 -22.89 -25.15
C ILE A 381 67.03 -22.19 -24.66
N ILE A 382 66.93 -21.34 -23.63
CA ILE A 382 68.08 -20.59 -23.11
C ILE A 382 69.16 -21.52 -22.56
N LEU A 383 68.79 -22.59 -21.85
CA LEU A 383 69.73 -23.61 -21.39
C LEU A 383 70.47 -24.25 -22.57
N GLY A 384 69.76 -24.54 -23.66
CA GLY A 384 70.35 -25.03 -24.91
C GLY A 384 71.34 -24.05 -25.53
N LEU A 385 70.97 -22.76 -25.62
CA LEU A 385 71.84 -21.71 -26.18
C LEU A 385 73.08 -21.48 -25.32
N ILE A 386 72.95 -21.42 -23.99
CA ILE A 386 74.09 -21.27 -23.07
C ILE A 386 75.04 -22.48 -23.19
N LYS A 387 74.49 -23.69 -23.25
CA LYS A 387 75.29 -24.91 -23.46
C LYS A 387 75.99 -24.86 -24.83
N ALA A 388 75.29 -24.53 -25.91
CA ALA A 388 75.87 -24.42 -27.24
C ALA A 388 77.01 -23.40 -27.31
N MET A 389 76.88 -22.26 -26.62
CA MET A 389 77.94 -21.25 -26.50
C MET A 389 79.20 -21.79 -25.80
N SER A 390 79.05 -22.71 -24.84
CA SER A 390 80.20 -23.32 -24.15
C SER A 390 80.98 -24.34 -24.99
N ILE A 391 80.35 -24.90 -26.03
CA ILE A 391 80.92 -25.91 -26.95
C ILE A 391 80.89 -25.45 -28.41
N LEU A 392 81.03 -24.13 -28.62
CA LEU A 392 80.77 -23.45 -29.89
C LEU A 392 81.52 -24.06 -31.09
N GLU A 393 82.82 -24.31 -30.97
CA GLU A 393 83.62 -24.85 -32.08
C GLU A 393 83.12 -26.22 -32.54
N GLN A 394 82.72 -27.07 -31.60
CA GLN A 394 82.19 -28.41 -31.88
C GLN A 394 80.81 -28.31 -32.54
N VAL A 395 79.96 -27.40 -32.08
CA VAL A 395 78.64 -27.12 -32.67
C VAL A 395 78.79 -26.61 -34.11
N ILE A 396 79.69 -25.66 -34.37
CA ILE A 396 79.95 -25.13 -35.72
C ILE A 396 80.49 -26.23 -36.64
N SER A 397 81.40 -27.08 -36.14
CA SER A 397 81.94 -28.21 -36.90
C SER A 397 80.83 -29.16 -37.35
N VAL A 398 79.95 -29.55 -36.43
CA VAL A 398 78.81 -30.43 -36.73
C VAL A 398 77.85 -29.80 -37.73
N ILE A 399 77.50 -28.52 -37.56
CA ILE A 399 76.62 -27.80 -38.50
C ILE A 399 77.26 -27.71 -39.89
N ARG A 400 78.56 -27.37 -39.99
CA ARG A 400 79.27 -27.30 -41.29
C ARG A 400 79.42 -28.65 -41.99
N SER A 401 79.47 -29.74 -41.22
CA SER A 401 79.52 -31.10 -41.77
C SER A 401 78.16 -31.65 -42.19
N SER A 402 77.07 -31.00 -41.80
CA SER A 402 75.70 -31.43 -42.12
C SER A 402 75.29 -30.90 -43.49
N THR A 403 74.46 -31.67 -44.20
CA THR A 403 74.04 -31.39 -45.58
C THR A 403 72.92 -30.34 -45.67
N ASN A 404 72.02 -30.29 -44.70
CA ASN A 404 70.88 -29.38 -44.66
C ASN A 404 70.42 -29.08 -43.22
N ARG A 405 69.42 -28.22 -43.05
CA ARG A 405 68.90 -27.81 -41.72
C ARG A 405 68.41 -29.00 -40.89
N SER A 406 67.66 -29.91 -41.48
CA SER A 406 67.10 -31.06 -40.75
C SER A 406 68.20 -32.02 -40.28
N ASP A 407 69.17 -32.29 -41.15
CA ASP A 407 70.36 -33.09 -40.86
C ASP A 407 71.22 -32.45 -39.75
N ALA A 408 71.40 -31.13 -39.77
CA ALA A 408 72.08 -30.41 -38.69
C ALA A 408 71.37 -30.54 -37.35
N ILE A 409 70.04 -30.47 -37.32
CA ILE A 409 69.24 -30.66 -36.10
C ILE A 409 69.41 -32.08 -35.56
N GLU A 410 69.27 -33.11 -36.39
CA GLU A 410 69.43 -34.52 -35.97
C GLU A 410 70.85 -34.81 -35.45
N ASN A 411 71.88 -34.26 -36.10
CA ASN A 411 73.27 -34.41 -35.68
C ASN A 411 73.56 -33.71 -34.35
N LEU A 412 72.95 -32.55 -34.10
CA LEU A 412 73.09 -31.85 -32.81
C LEU A 412 72.36 -32.58 -31.68
N ILE A 413 71.18 -33.15 -31.95
CA ILE A 413 70.44 -33.98 -30.99
C ILE A 413 71.26 -35.22 -30.62
N SER A 414 71.75 -35.96 -31.62
CA SER A 414 72.49 -37.21 -31.39
C SER A 414 73.84 -37.02 -30.71
N LYS A 415 74.63 -36.00 -31.10
CA LYS A 415 75.98 -35.78 -30.57
C LYS A 415 76.03 -35.07 -29.22
N PHE A 416 75.14 -34.12 -28.98
CA PHE A 416 75.21 -33.24 -27.80
C PHE A 416 74.00 -33.37 -26.87
N VAL A 417 73.07 -34.29 -27.17
CA VAL A 417 71.87 -34.55 -26.37
C VAL A 417 71.05 -33.28 -26.16
N PHE A 418 70.89 -32.50 -27.23
CA PHE A 418 69.95 -31.38 -27.25
C PHE A 418 68.54 -31.89 -27.50
N SER A 419 67.53 -31.22 -26.94
CA SER A 419 66.15 -31.45 -27.37
C SER A 419 65.93 -30.90 -28.78
N GLN A 420 64.90 -31.39 -29.47
CA GLN A 420 64.54 -30.89 -30.79
C GLN A 420 64.32 -29.36 -30.86
N PRO A 421 63.59 -28.72 -29.91
CA PRO A 421 63.48 -27.25 -29.90
C PRO A 421 64.80 -26.54 -29.60
N GLN A 422 65.67 -27.10 -28.76
CA GLN A 422 67.01 -26.54 -28.51
C GLN A 422 67.88 -26.60 -29.77
N ALA A 423 67.97 -27.76 -30.42
CA ALA A 423 68.77 -27.95 -31.64
C ALA A 423 68.29 -27.03 -32.77
N ALA A 424 66.97 -26.90 -32.96
CA ALA A 424 66.41 -25.94 -33.92
C ALA A 424 66.81 -24.49 -33.60
N ALA A 425 66.69 -24.08 -32.33
CA ALA A 425 67.07 -22.72 -31.91
C ALA A 425 68.58 -22.44 -32.06
N ILE A 426 69.43 -23.45 -31.90
CA ILE A 426 70.89 -23.35 -32.10
C ILE A 426 71.21 -23.17 -33.60
N VAL A 427 70.57 -23.95 -34.48
CA VAL A 427 70.78 -23.82 -35.93
C VAL A 427 70.27 -22.48 -36.45
N ASP A 428 69.16 -21.98 -35.91
CA ASP A 428 68.57 -20.69 -36.28
C ASP A 428 69.26 -19.48 -35.60
N MET A 429 70.34 -19.72 -34.84
CA MET A 429 71.09 -18.67 -34.12
C MET A 429 71.84 -17.75 -35.10
N ARG A 430 71.80 -16.44 -34.84
CA ARG A 430 72.51 -15.43 -35.64
C ARG A 430 73.93 -15.21 -35.12
N LEU A 431 74.91 -15.04 -36.01
CA LEU A 431 76.35 -14.92 -35.65
C LEU A 431 76.68 -13.82 -34.63
N TYR A 432 75.96 -12.70 -34.60
CA TYR A 432 76.23 -11.64 -33.62
C TYR A 432 75.88 -12.05 -32.17
N ARG A 433 75.02 -13.06 -31.97
CA ARG A 433 74.64 -13.59 -30.64
C ARG A 433 75.80 -14.29 -29.93
N LEU A 434 76.92 -14.48 -30.62
CA LEU A 434 78.13 -15.11 -30.12
C LEU A 434 79.01 -14.14 -29.30
N THR A 435 78.66 -12.86 -29.22
CA THR A 435 79.41 -11.85 -28.46
C THR A 435 79.34 -12.13 -26.95
N SER A 436 80.38 -11.74 -26.20
CA SER A 436 80.44 -11.91 -24.75
C SER A 436 79.28 -11.21 -24.02
N THR A 437 78.83 -10.07 -24.55
CA THR A 437 77.70 -9.31 -24.01
C THR A 437 76.36 -10.04 -24.16
N ASP A 438 76.14 -10.76 -25.27
CA ASP A 438 74.91 -11.54 -25.46
C ASP A 438 74.88 -12.80 -24.59
N VAL A 439 76.03 -13.40 -24.27
CA VAL A 439 76.11 -14.52 -23.31
C VAL A 439 75.68 -14.07 -21.90
N VAL A 440 76.13 -12.88 -21.46
CA VAL A 440 75.71 -12.31 -20.17
C VAL A 440 74.21 -12.04 -20.17
N LYS A 441 73.65 -11.49 -21.26
CA LYS A 441 72.19 -11.29 -21.38
C LYS A 441 71.42 -12.60 -21.25
N LEU A 442 71.87 -13.69 -21.87
CA LEU A 442 71.23 -14.99 -21.75
C LEU A 442 71.29 -15.54 -20.32
N LYS A 443 72.39 -15.32 -19.60
CA LYS A 443 72.50 -15.71 -18.18
C LYS A 443 71.55 -14.89 -17.30
N ASN A 444 71.48 -13.58 -17.50
CA ASN A 444 70.55 -12.73 -16.75
C ASN A 444 69.09 -13.10 -17.06
N GLU A 445 68.75 -13.32 -18.33
CA GLU A 445 67.41 -13.77 -18.75
C GLU A 445 67.05 -15.12 -18.10
N LYS A 446 68.03 -16.04 -17.98
CA LYS A 446 67.85 -17.31 -17.27
C LYS A 446 67.53 -17.08 -15.78
N GLU A 447 68.30 -16.25 -15.09
CA GLU A 447 68.07 -15.95 -13.67
C GLU A 447 66.70 -15.31 -13.43
N GLU A 448 66.29 -14.37 -14.28
CA GLU A 448 64.94 -13.77 -14.23
C GLU A 448 63.84 -14.82 -14.46
N LEU A 449 64.04 -15.74 -15.41
CA LEU A 449 63.09 -16.83 -15.68
C LEU A 449 63.03 -17.83 -14.52
N ASP A 450 64.16 -18.19 -13.91
CA ASP A 450 64.21 -19.09 -12.76
C ASP A 450 63.40 -18.49 -11.58
N ILE A 451 63.56 -17.20 -11.31
CA ILE A 451 62.77 -16.47 -10.29
C ILE A 451 61.29 -16.46 -10.66
N ASN A 452 60.95 -16.14 -11.92
CA ASN A 452 59.57 -16.08 -12.38
C ASN A 452 58.89 -17.46 -12.29
N ILE A 453 59.56 -18.52 -12.76
CA ILE A 453 59.06 -19.91 -12.69
C ILE A 453 58.85 -20.34 -11.24
N ALA A 454 59.79 -20.01 -10.33
CA ALA A 454 59.62 -20.29 -8.91
C ALA A 454 58.37 -19.59 -8.33
N ASN A 455 58.15 -18.32 -8.69
CA ASN A 455 56.95 -17.57 -8.27
C ASN A 455 55.67 -18.17 -8.85
N LEU A 456 55.62 -18.48 -10.14
CA LEU A 456 54.46 -19.08 -10.81
C LEU A 456 54.12 -20.46 -10.22
N ARG A 457 55.13 -21.29 -9.95
CA ARG A 457 54.94 -22.58 -9.27
C ARG A 457 54.45 -22.41 -7.83
N SER A 458 54.95 -21.41 -7.11
CA SER A 458 54.48 -21.09 -5.76
C SER A 458 52.98 -20.76 -5.75
N ILE A 459 52.53 -19.95 -6.72
CA ILE A 459 51.11 -19.59 -6.90
C ILE A 459 50.25 -20.83 -7.18
N LEU A 460 50.70 -21.73 -8.05
CA LEU A 460 49.93 -22.94 -8.40
C LEU A 460 49.90 -23.99 -7.29
N ASN A 461 50.94 -24.05 -6.45
CA ASN A 461 51.08 -25.06 -5.40
C ASN A 461 50.46 -24.65 -4.06
N SER A 462 50.23 -23.36 -3.84
CA SER A 462 49.69 -22.84 -2.57
C SER A 462 48.48 -21.95 -2.81
N GLU A 463 47.32 -22.39 -2.31
CA GLU A 463 46.08 -21.62 -2.36
C GLU A 463 46.20 -20.28 -1.62
N GLU A 464 46.93 -20.23 -0.50
CA GLU A 464 47.14 -18.99 0.25
C GLU A 464 47.94 -17.95 -0.55
N VAL A 465 48.94 -18.39 -1.33
CA VAL A 465 49.72 -17.49 -2.19
C VAL A 465 48.84 -16.96 -3.33
N MET A 466 48.04 -17.83 -3.95
CA MET A 466 47.08 -17.44 -4.98
C MET A 466 46.05 -16.43 -4.45
N ASP A 467 45.47 -16.71 -3.29
CA ASP A 467 44.47 -15.83 -2.66
C ASP A 467 45.04 -14.44 -2.36
N ASN A 468 46.27 -14.37 -1.85
CA ASN A 468 46.93 -13.10 -1.61
C ASN A 468 47.17 -12.30 -2.90
N GLU A 469 47.54 -12.96 -3.99
CA GLU A 469 47.75 -12.31 -5.27
C GLU A 469 46.43 -11.82 -5.91
N ILE A 470 45.36 -12.61 -5.82
CA ILE A 470 44.02 -12.20 -6.24
C ILE A 470 43.56 -10.98 -5.42
N ILE A 471 43.74 -11.00 -4.10
CA ILE A 471 43.41 -9.88 -3.22
C ILE A 471 44.19 -8.61 -3.61
N ASN A 472 45.49 -8.73 -3.95
CA ASN A 472 46.30 -7.60 -4.38
C ASN A 472 45.77 -6.98 -5.68
N ARG A 473 45.42 -7.80 -6.68
CA ARG A 473 44.78 -7.32 -7.92
C ARG A 473 43.43 -6.66 -7.66
N LEU A 474 42.58 -7.24 -6.82
CA LEU A 474 41.29 -6.64 -6.47
C LEU A 474 41.46 -5.25 -5.80
N ARG A 475 42.47 -5.09 -4.94
CA ARG A 475 42.81 -3.78 -4.35
C ARG A 475 43.30 -2.78 -5.39
N GLU A 476 44.08 -3.24 -6.36
CA GLU A 476 44.54 -2.40 -7.47
C GLU A 476 43.36 -1.92 -8.33
N VAL A 477 42.43 -2.82 -8.66
CA VAL A 477 41.19 -2.47 -9.37
C VAL A 477 40.40 -1.41 -8.59
N LYS A 478 40.21 -1.59 -7.28
CA LYS A 478 39.54 -0.60 -6.43
C LYS A 478 40.23 0.77 -6.45
N LYS A 479 41.57 0.79 -6.47
CA LYS A 479 42.37 2.02 -6.53
C LYS A 479 42.26 2.70 -7.89
N GLN A 480 42.22 1.92 -8.97
CA GLN A 480 42.12 2.43 -10.34
C GLN A 480 40.73 3.00 -10.67
N PHE A 481 39.67 2.44 -10.06
CA PHE A 481 38.28 2.82 -10.31
C PHE A 481 37.57 3.27 -9.02
N PRO A 482 37.90 4.48 -8.50
CA PRO A 482 37.24 5.02 -7.31
C PRO A 482 35.75 5.27 -7.59
N THR A 483 34.90 4.73 -6.74
CA THR A 483 33.44 4.79 -6.87
C THR A 483 32.83 5.27 -5.56
N PRO A 484 32.72 6.60 -5.32
CA PRO A 484 31.99 7.09 -4.16
C PRO A 484 30.52 6.65 -4.27
N ARG A 485 29.93 6.30 -3.13
CA ARG A 485 28.53 5.88 -3.05
C ARG A 485 27.61 7.02 -3.46
N ARG A 486 26.61 6.74 -4.31
CA ARG A 486 25.62 7.70 -4.79
C ARG A 486 24.32 7.60 -4.00
N SER A 487 23.79 6.39 -3.83
CA SER A 487 22.52 6.17 -3.13
C SER A 487 22.69 6.15 -1.60
N ILE A 488 21.82 6.85 -0.89
CA ILE A 488 21.74 6.84 0.58
C ILE A 488 20.85 5.67 1.00
N VAL A 489 21.23 4.92 2.04
CA VAL A 489 20.43 3.79 2.56
C VAL A 489 19.91 4.15 3.95
N GLU A 490 18.60 4.06 4.12
CA GLU A 490 17.89 4.30 5.37
C GLU A 490 17.20 3.03 5.86
N ASP A 491 17.16 2.85 7.19
CA ASP A 491 16.69 1.61 7.77
C ASP A 491 15.15 1.47 7.71
N SER A 492 14.44 2.53 8.07
CA SER A 492 12.98 2.59 8.12
C SER A 492 12.36 3.13 6.83
N ILE A 493 11.23 2.55 6.45
CA ILE A 493 10.38 3.10 5.38
C ILE A 493 9.59 4.27 5.96
N GLU A 494 9.68 5.42 5.30
CA GLU A 494 8.92 6.60 5.69
C GLU A 494 7.41 6.36 5.49
N ASN A 495 6.59 6.78 6.45
CA ASN A 495 5.14 6.75 6.27
C ASN A 495 4.68 7.98 5.48
N LEU A 496 4.27 7.73 4.23
CA LEU A 496 3.77 8.75 3.30
C LEU A 496 2.23 8.87 3.32
N ASP A 497 1.55 8.32 4.33
CA ASP A 497 0.10 8.44 4.45
C ASP A 497 -0.32 9.89 4.75
N VAL A 498 -1.11 10.46 3.84
CA VAL A 498 -1.75 11.77 3.99
C VAL A 498 -3.26 11.57 4.16
N GLU A 499 -3.84 12.21 5.17
CA GLU A 499 -5.29 12.17 5.38
C GLU A 499 -6.01 13.01 4.31
N GLN A 500 -7.01 12.44 3.63
CA GLN A 500 -7.73 13.14 2.53
C GLN A 500 -8.31 14.50 2.93
N LYS A 501 -8.61 14.70 4.22
CA LYS A 501 -9.14 15.96 4.75
C LYS A 501 -8.15 17.13 4.63
N GLU A 502 -6.84 16.85 4.64
CA GLU A 502 -5.78 17.89 4.59
C GLU A 502 -5.57 18.45 3.18
N VAL A 503 -6.12 17.79 2.16
CA VAL A 503 -5.98 18.17 0.74
C VAL A 503 -7.24 18.90 0.21
N LEU A 504 -8.34 18.87 0.96
CA LEU A 504 -9.62 19.41 0.51
C LEU A 504 -9.76 20.90 0.82
N VAL A 505 -10.26 21.66 -0.17
CA VAL A 505 -10.63 23.06 0.03
C VAL A 505 -11.98 23.14 0.75
N GLU A 506 -12.01 23.88 1.87
CA GLU A 506 -13.24 24.10 2.63
C GLU A 506 -14.23 24.97 1.85
N HIS A 507 -15.50 24.53 1.77
CA HIS A 507 -16.60 25.31 1.22
C HIS A 507 -17.93 24.94 1.89
N GLU A 508 -18.84 25.91 1.95
CA GLU A 508 -20.13 25.79 2.61
C GLU A 508 -21.27 25.52 1.62
N TYR A 509 -22.24 24.71 2.04
CA TYR A 509 -23.45 24.38 1.29
C TYR A 509 -24.60 24.05 2.23
N ASN A 510 -25.83 23.98 1.70
CA ASN A 510 -27.01 23.62 2.49
C ASN A 510 -27.37 22.15 2.30
N LEU A 511 -27.70 21.49 3.41
CA LEU A 511 -28.03 20.07 3.47
C LEU A 511 -29.46 19.89 3.98
N TRP A 512 -30.26 19.08 3.29
CA TRP A 512 -31.55 18.57 3.76
C TRP A 512 -31.49 17.06 3.94
N ILE A 513 -32.15 16.58 4.99
CA ILE A 513 -32.15 15.18 5.43
C ILE A 513 -33.58 14.74 5.61
N SER A 514 -33.99 13.69 4.89
CA SER A 514 -35.34 13.15 4.95
C SER A 514 -35.48 12.03 5.98
N LYS A 515 -36.71 11.69 6.33
CA LYS A 515 -37.04 10.59 7.23
C LYS A 515 -36.60 9.25 6.65
N ASP A 516 -36.86 9.02 5.35
CA ASP A 516 -36.46 7.76 4.69
C ASP A 516 -34.96 7.70 4.35
N GLY A 517 -34.17 8.73 4.65
CA GLY A 517 -32.73 8.73 4.43
C GLY A 517 -32.29 9.27 3.08
N TYR A 518 -33.04 10.19 2.47
CA TYR A 518 -32.54 11.01 1.36
C TYR A 518 -31.75 12.21 1.90
N LEU A 519 -30.58 12.44 1.32
CA LEU A 519 -29.67 13.54 1.59
C LEU A 519 -29.58 14.43 0.36
N LYS A 520 -29.90 15.72 0.51
CA LYS A 520 -29.86 16.67 -0.60
C LYS A 520 -28.91 17.81 -0.26
N ALA A 521 -27.73 17.80 -0.88
CA ALA A 521 -26.75 18.87 -0.77
C ALA A 521 -26.93 19.87 -1.92
N ILE A 522 -27.06 21.16 -1.61
CA ILE A 522 -27.26 22.22 -2.60
C ILE A 522 -26.37 23.40 -2.24
N GLU A 523 -25.68 23.96 -3.24
CA GLU A 523 -24.94 25.20 -3.09
C GLU A 523 -25.85 26.35 -2.65
N SER A 524 -25.40 27.16 -1.68
CA SER A 524 -26.18 28.26 -1.10
C SER A 524 -26.67 29.28 -2.17
N LYS A 525 -25.93 29.44 -3.28
CA LYS A 525 -26.29 30.33 -4.40
C LYS A 525 -27.55 29.91 -5.17
N LEU A 526 -27.95 28.63 -5.11
CA LEU A 526 -29.10 28.11 -5.85
C LEU A 526 -30.43 28.31 -5.08
N ILE A 527 -30.37 28.53 -3.77
CA ILE A 527 -31.56 28.62 -2.91
C ILE A 527 -32.37 29.89 -3.22
N SER A 528 -31.70 31.03 -3.34
CA SER A 528 -32.35 32.32 -3.59
C SER A 528 -32.87 32.50 -5.03
N LYS A 529 -32.44 31.64 -5.97
CA LYS A 529 -32.76 31.73 -7.40
C LYS A 529 -33.94 30.87 -7.83
N ASN A 530 -34.30 29.86 -7.04
CA ASN A 530 -35.30 28.87 -7.42
C ASN A 530 -36.54 28.96 -6.55
N ASP A 531 -37.69 28.66 -7.14
CA ASP A 531 -38.97 28.63 -6.44
C ASP A 531 -39.01 27.44 -5.44
N PRO A 532 -39.29 27.67 -4.15
CA PRO A 532 -39.50 26.62 -3.16
C PRO A 532 -40.59 25.60 -3.54
N ALA A 533 -41.58 25.98 -4.34
CA ALA A 533 -42.69 25.09 -4.72
C ALA A 533 -42.26 23.90 -5.59
N VAL A 534 -41.14 24.04 -6.33
CA VAL A 534 -40.58 22.97 -7.20
C VAL A 534 -39.43 22.22 -6.53
N PHE A 535 -39.26 22.35 -5.22
CA PHE A 535 -38.22 21.66 -4.47
C PHE A 535 -38.49 20.15 -4.43
N GLY A 536 -37.63 19.37 -5.10
CA GLY A 536 -37.80 17.93 -5.19
C GLY A 536 -37.76 17.24 -3.82
N ARG A 537 -38.77 16.41 -3.53
CA ARG A 537 -38.96 15.59 -2.33
C ARG A 537 -39.58 14.26 -2.76
N LYS A 538 -39.21 13.16 -2.13
CA LYS A 538 -39.86 11.87 -2.36
C LYS A 538 -41.33 11.93 -1.85
N PRO A 539 -42.32 11.47 -2.63
CA PRO A 539 -43.70 11.41 -2.18
C PRO A 539 -43.83 10.58 -0.88
N ASN A 540 -44.66 11.04 0.06
CA ASN A 540 -44.87 10.50 1.40
C ASN A 540 -43.66 10.55 2.37
N ASP A 541 -42.55 11.20 2.00
CA ASP A 541 -41.35 11.33 2.84
C ASP A 541 -41.06 12.81 3.18
N MET A 542 -40.59 13.13 4.39
CA MET A 542 -40.46 14.52 4.85
C MET A 542 -39.03 14.87 5.24
N TRP A 543 -38.62 16.12 4.96
CA TRP A 543 -37.37 16.68 5.44
C TRP A 543 -37.41 16.91 6.96
N ILE A 544 -36.69 16.08 7.72
CA ILE A 544 -36.65 16.12 9.19
C ILE A 544 -35.59 17.07 9.72
N ALA A 545 -34.54 17.37 8.95
CA ALA A 545 -33.48 18.30 9.32
C ALA A 545 -32.97 19.06 8.10
N ALA A 546 -32.62 20.33 8.28
CA ALA A 546 -31.99 21.15 7.26
C ALA A 546 -31.06 22.20 7.90
N GLY A 547 -29.99 22.56 7.20
CA GLY A 547 -29.13 23.69 7.57
C GLY A 547 -27.85 23.80 6.73
N GLU A 548 -27.06 24.83 7.03
CA GLU A 548 -25.79 25.11 6.36
C GLU A 548 -24.65 24.32 7.02
N VAL A 549 -23.81 23.71 6.19
CA VAL A 549 -22.73 22.80 6.57
C VAL A 549 -21.49 23.03 5.70
N SER A 550 -20.33 22.60 6.19
CA SER A 550 -19.05 22.60 5.47
C SER A 550 -18.66 21.19 5.04
N ASN A 551 -18.05 21.03 3.88
CA ASN A 551 -17.59 19.74 3.35
C ASN A 551 -16.59 19.02 4.27
N LEU A 552 -15.85 19.74 5.13
CA LEU A 552 -14.90 19.14 6.07
C LEU A 552 -15.55 18.57 7.33
N GLN A 553 -16.84 18.82 7.56
CA GLN A 553 -17.55 18.33 8.75
C GLN A 553 -18.07 16.89 8.58
N HIS A 554 -18.53 16.29 9.67
CA HIS A 554 -19.14 14.96 9.71
C HIS A 554 -20.62 15.03 10.02
N LEU A 555 -21.42 14.22 9.32
CA LEU A 555 -22.84 14.04 9.56
C LEU A 555 -23.10 12.75 10.34
N ILE A 556 -23.74 12.88 11.50
CA ILE A 556 -24.22 11.78 12.32
C ILE A 556 -25.73 11.63 12.13
N LEU A 557 -26.18 10.49 11.60
CA LEU A 557 -27.59 10.16 11.45
C LEU A 557 -27.98 9.07 12.44
N VAL A 558 -28.93 9.33 13.34
CA VAL A 558 -29.46 8.34 14.29
C VAL A 558 -30.77 7.79 13.77
N THR A 559 -30.98 6.48 13.86
CA THR A 559 -32.15 5.80 13.30
C THR A 559 -33.01 5.12 14.35
N ASN A 560 -34.22 4.72 13.94
CA ASN A 560 -35.17 4.01 14.80
C ASN A 560 -34.67 2.65 15.28
N LYS A 561 -33.77 1.97 14.54
CA LYS A 561 -33.29 0.62 14.87
C LYS A 561 -32.16 0.58 15.91
N GLY A 562 -31.81 1.71 16.53
CA GLY A 562 -30.74 1.71 17.51
C GLY A 562 -29.35 1.78 16.87
N THR A 563 -29.29 2.28 15.64
CA THR A 563 -28.09 2.43 14.83
C THR A 563 -27.82 3.89 14.49
N TYR A 564 -26.58 4.19 14.12
CA TYR A 564 -26.18 5.48 13.60
C TYR A 564 -25.20 5.35 12.44
N TYR A 565 -25.19 6.37 11.59
CA TYR A 565 -24.25 6.54 10.49
C TYR A 565 -23.35 7.72 10.78
N SER A 566 -22.06 7.61 10.48
CA SER A 566 -21.10 8.71 10.54
C SER A 566 -20.52 8.93 9.15
N ILE A 567 -20.99 9.98 8.49
CA ILE A 567 -20.73 10.24 7.06
C ILE A 567 -19.88 11.51 6.95
N PRO A 568 -18.65 11.43 6.41
CA PRO A 568 -17.89 12.63 6.06
C PRO A 568 -18.59 13.41 4.95
N LEU A 569 -18.81 14.72 5.15
CA LEU A 569 -19.64 15.52 4.25
C LEU A 569 -19.01 15.74 2.86
N TYR A 570 -17.68 15.66 2.73
CA TYR A 570 -17.01 15.71 1.42
C TYR A 570 -17.29 14.50 0.52
N LYS A 571 -17.84 13.41 1.07
CA LYS A 571 -18.28 12.23 0.30
C LYS A 571 -19.69 12.39 -0.28
N LEU A 572 -20.43 13.41 0.14
CA LEU A 572 -21.79 13.64 -0.29
C LEU A 572 -21.81 14.36 -1.65
N PRO A 573 -22.43 13.78 -2.70
CA PRO A 573 -22.56 14.45 -3.99
C PRO A 573 -23.57 15.61 -3.93
N MET A 574 -23.28 16.68 -4.68
CA MET A 574 -24.20 17.79 -4.87
C MET A 574 -25.42 17.36 -5.70
N SER A 575 -26.59 17.88 -5.35
CA SER A 575 -27.89 17.57 -5.97
C SER A 575 -28.47 18.78 -6.71
N LYS A 576 -29.29 18.53 -7.74
CA LYS A 576 -30.04 19.61 -8.41
C LYS A 576 -31.29 19.98 -7.61
N TRP A 577 -31.82 21.20 -7.84
CA TRP A 577 -32.97 21.73 -7.11
C TRP A 577 -34.24 20.86 -7.21
N ARG A 578 -34.53 20.32 -8.41
CA ARG A 578 -35.73 19.51 -8.68
C ARG A 578 -35.56 18.03 -8.32
N ASP A 579 -34.34 17.57 -8.07
CA ASP A 579 -34.07 16.17 -7.73
C ASP A 579 -34.49 15.88 -6.28
N MET A 580 -34.76 14.61 -5.96
CA MET A 580 -35.15 14.19 -4.61
C MET A 580 -33.96 14.05 -3.65
N GLY A 581 -32.74 14.28 -4.11
CA GLY A 581 -31.49 14.02 -3.37
C GLY A 581 -30.99 12.59 -3.56
N VAL A 582 -29.91 12.26 -2.86
CA VAL A 582 -29.24 10.96 -2.90
C VAL A 582 -29.55 10.17 -1.64
N HIS A 583 -29.91 8.90 -1.78
CA HIS A 583 -30.20 8.05 -0.62
C HIS A 583 -28.92 7.72 0.15
N VAL A 584 -29.00 7.56 1.48
CA VAL A 584 -27.87 7.16 2.35
C VAL A 584 -27.17 5.90 1.82
N ASN A 585 -27.92 4.98 1.20
CA ASN A 585 -27.43 3.76 0.53
C ASN A 585 -26.33 3.97 -0.52
N THR A 586 -26.21 5.17 -1.11
CA THR A 586 -25.11 5.48 -2.02
C THR A 586 -23.76 5.57 -1.30
N ILE A 587 -23.77 5.86 0.01
CA ILE A 587 -22.58 6.03 0.84
C ILE A 587 -22.45 4.88 1.86
N ALA A 588 -23.55 4.47 2.48
CA ALA A 588 -23.60 3.49 3.56
C ALA A 588 -24.84 2.60 3.49
N THR A 589 -24.70 1.31 3.77
CA THR A 589 -25.83 0.36 3.70
C THR A 589 -26.84 0.58 4.83
N MET A 590 -28.09 0.82 4.47
CA MET A 590 -29.24 1.05 5.35
C MET A 590 -30.35 0.03 5.11
N ASP A 591 -30.93 -0.47 6.20
CA ASP A 591 -31.99 -1.46 6.14
C ASP A 591 -33.28 -0.82 5.56
N PRO A 592 -34.02 -1.49 4.66
CA PRO A 592 -35.25 -0.95 4.09
C PRO A 592 -36.33 -0.55 5.11
N ASN A 593 -36.31 -1.13 6.32
CA ASN A 593 -37.26 -0.81 7.41
C ASN A 593 -36.69 0.17 8.45
N GLU A 594 -35.52 0.76 8.17
CA GLU A 594 -34.88 1.76 8.99
C GLU A 594 -35.30 3.16 8.52
N HIS A 595 -35.47 4.09 9.44
CA HIS A 595 -35.69 5.50 9.13
C HIS A 595 -34.92 6.39 10.09
N ILE A 596 -34.58 7.58 9.62
CA ILE A 596 -33.80 8.56 10.37
C ILE A 596 -34.71 9.23 11.42
N VAL A 597 -34.23 9.28 12.66
CA VAL A 597 -34.88 9.94 13.79
C VAL A 597 -34.32 11.35 13.99
N SER A 598 -33.00 11.52 13.88
CA SER A 598 -32.35 12.82 14.07
C SER A 598 -30.99 12.89 13.38
N ALA A 599 -30.56 14.11 13.06
CA ALA A 599 -29.27 14.39 12.44
C ALA A 599 -28.46 15.40 13.26
N PHE A 600 -27.15 15.17 13.33
CA PHE A 600 -26.18 16.01 14.03
C PHE A 600 -24.97 16.26 13.13
N VAL A 601 -24.39 17.46 13.18
CA VAL A 601 -23.18 17.80 12.42
C VAL A 601 -22.05 18.12 13.36
N VAL A 602 -20.91 17.48 13.15
CA VAL A 602 -19.71 17.57 14.00
C VAL A 602 -18.57 18.13 13.17
N LYS A 603 -17.99 19.26 13.61
CA LYS A 603 -16.79 19.82 12.97
C LYS A 603 -15.54 19.01 13.33
N ASP A 604 -15.34 18.78 14.63
CA ASP A 604 -14.22 18.02 15.17
C ASP A 604 -14.71 17.17 16.35
N PHE A 605 -14.43 15.86 16.33
CA PHE A 605 -14.83 14.94 17.40
C PHE A 605 -14.02 15.12 18.69
N VAL A 606 -12.80 15.64 18.61
CA VAL A 606 -11.94 15.94 19.77
C VAL A 606 -12.53 17.09 20.58
N GLU A 607 -13.03 18.13 19.90
CA GLU A 607 -13.65 19.30 20.52
C GLU A 607 -15.14 19.09 20.86
N ALA A 608 -15.76 18.01 20.39
CA ALA A 608 -17.18 17.69 20.58
C ALA A 608 -17.48 17.11 21.98
N LEU A 609 -17.44 17.95 23.01
CA LEU A 609 -17.72 17.57 24.40
C LEU A 609 -19.22 17.34 24.72
N GLN A 610 -20.11 17.73 23.80
CA GLN A 610 -21.55 17.56 23.95
C GLN A 610 -21.98 16.08 23.96
N GLN A 611 -23.21 15.82 24.39
CA GLN A 611 -23.77 14.48 24.50
C GLN A 611 -25.10 14.38 23.74
N ILE A 612 -25.46 13.19 23.27
CA ILE A 612 -26.77 12.91 22.68
C ILE A 612 -27.60 12.13 23.69
N LEU A 613 -28.78 12.65 24.03
CA LEU A 613 -29.79 11.95 24.81
C LEU A 613 -30.63 11.09 23.88
N ILE A 614 -30.67 9.78 24.13
CA ILE A 614 -31.40 8.81 23.32
C ILE A 614 -32.48 8.15 24.16
N THR A 615 -33.69 8.09 23.63
CA THR A 615 -34.85 7.47 24.30
C THR A 615 -35.50 6.43 23.39
N SER A 616 -35.75 5.24 23.93
CA SER A 616 -36.47 4.16 23.26
C SER A 616 -37.95 4.16 23.60
N LYS A 617 -38.76 3.59 22.70
CA LYS A 617 -40.21 3.45 22.80
C LYS A 617 -40.62 2.68 24.07
N ASN A 618 -39.92 1.60 24.39
CA ASN A 618 -40.19 0.76 25.56
C ASN A 618 -39.64 1.33 26.88
N GLY A 619 -39.12 2.55 26.85
CA GLY A 619 -38.85 3.30 28.07
C GLY A 619 -37.41 3.25 28.56
N ASN A 620 -36.42 2.94 27.72
CA ASN A 620 -35.01 3.09 28.07
C ASN A 620 -34.49 4.47 27.65
N ILE A 621 -33.58 5.04 28.43
CA ILE A 621 -32.95 6.34 28.17
C ILE A 621 -31.48 6.34 28.57
N LYS A 622 -30.63 7.02 27.80
CA LYS A 622 -29.22 7.25 28.14
C LYS A 622 -28.66 8.49 27.45
N ARG A 623 -27.51 8.96 27.93
CA ARG A 623 -26.67 9.96 27.25
C ARG A 623 -25.44 9.28 26.67
N ILE A 624 -25.04 9.69 25.46
CA ILE A 624 -23.81 9.21 24.81
C ILE A 624 -22.94 10.41 24.46
N PRO A 625 -21.63 10.40 24.78
CA PRO A 625 -20.69 11.42 24.29
C PRO A 625 -20.64 11.45 22.76
N VAL A 626 -20.68 12.63 22.15
CA VAL A 626 -20.56 12.76 20.67
C VAL A 626 -19.21 12.22 20.19
N LYS A 627 -18.14 12.44 20.96
CA LYS A 627 -16.80 11.89 20.69
C LYS A 627 -16.78 10.37 20.49
N ASP A 628 -17.63 9.63 21.19
CA ASP A 628 -17.70 8.16 21.08
C ASP A 628 -18.29 7.69 19.73
N LEU A 629 -18.80 8.62 18.92
CA LEU A 629 -19.39 8.34 17.61
C LEU A 629 -18.39 8.52 16.46
N GLU A 630 -17.14 8.87 16.75
CA GLU A 630 -16.08 8.96 15.74
C GLU A 630 -15.73 7.58 15.17
N THR A 631 -15.76 7.45 13.84
CA THR A 631 -15.47 6.19 13.15
C THR A 631 -14.69 6.42 11.86
N LYS A 632 -13.65 5.61 11.62
CA LYS A 632 -12.90 5.63 10.35
C LYS A 632 -13.65 5.00 9.17
N ILE A 633 -14.60 4.10 9.45
CA ILE A 633 -15.41 3.41 8.44
C ILE A 633 -16.77 4.12 8.39
N PHE A 634 -17.19 4.55 7.20
CA PHE A 634 -18.46 5.25 6.98
C PHE A 634 -19.45 4.48 6.09
N THR A 635 -19.06 3.29 5.60
CA THR A 635 -19.85 2.50 4.63
C THR A 635 -20.91 1.60 5.27
N ARG A 636 -20.99 1.55 6.61
CA ARG A 636 -21.97 0.74 7.35
C ARG A 636 -22.52 1.48 8.56
N ALA A 637 -23.66 1.02 9.06
CA ALA A 637 -24.23 1.49 10.32
C ALA A 637 -23.45 0.95 11.54
N PHE A 638 -23.43 1.73 12.61
CA PHE A 638 -22.92 1.33 13.92
C PHE A 638 -24.04 1.33 14.94
N ARG A 639 -23.95 0.48 15.95
CA ARG A 639 -24.94 0.48 17.04
C ARG A 639 -24.77 1.75 17.88
N ILE A 640 -25.87 2.45 18.17
CA ILE A 640 -25.90 3.55 19.14
C ILE A 640 -26.56 3.12 20.45
N MET A 641 -27.53 2.20 20.40
CA MET A 641 -28.24 1.67 21.56
C MET A 641 -28.62 0.21 21.32
N LYS A 642 -28.40 -0.64 22.32
CA LYS A 642 -28.88 -2.02 22.25
C LYS A 642 -30.39 -2.02 22.53
N LEU A 643 -31.19 -2.42 21.53
CA LEU A 643 -32.63 -2.53 21.63
C LEU A 643 -33.07 -3.99 21.80
N ASP A 644 -34.23 -4.17 22.41
CA ASP A 644 -34.92 -5.47 22.47
C ASP A 644 -35.78 -5.68 21.22
N ALA A 645 -36.22 -6.92 20.98
CA ALA A 645 -37.08 -7.23 19.83
C ALA A 645 -38.36 -6.37 19.90
N ALA A 646 -38.69 -5.69 18.79
CA ALA A 646 -39.80 -4.72 18.66
C ALA A 646 -39.67 -3.38 19.45
N ASP A 647 -38.50 -3.07 20.04
CA ASP A 647 -38.20 -1.72 20.54
C ASP A 647 -37.57 -0.85 19.44
N GLU A 648 -37.78 0.46 19.52
CA GLU A 648 -37.27 1.45 18.55
C GLU A 648 -36.87 2.74 19.25
N ILE A 649 -35.89 3.47 18.73
CA ILE A 649 -35.57 4.83 19.18
C ILE A 649 -36.69 5.76 18.71
N VAL A 650 -37.20 6.58 19.63
CA VAL A 650 -38.26 7.58 19.35
C VAL A 650 -37.74 9.01 19.35
N SER A 651 -36.62 9.28 20.03
CA SER A 651 -35.99 10.60 20.01
C SER A 651 -34.48 10.53 20.27
N ALA A 652 -33.77 11.47 19.64
CA ALA A 652 -32.38 11.78 19.93
C ALA A 652 -32.21 13.31 20.01
N SER A 653 -31.74 13.84 21.14
CA SER A 653 -31.60 15.29 21.35
C SER A 653 -30.17 15.65 21.76
N LEU A 654 -29.66 16.75 21.23
CA LEU A 654 -28.35 17.27 21.61
C LEU A 654 -28.43 17.92 23.01
N ILE A 655 -27.54 17.52 23.91
CA ILE A 655 -27.42 18.04 25.26
C ILE A 655 -26.27 19.04 25.31
N THR A 656 -26.61 20.25 25.70
CA THR A 656 -25.71 21.41 25.78
C THR A 656 -25.46 21.80 27.23
N SER A 657 -24.54 22.74 27.48
CA SER A 657 -24.36 23.34 28.81
C SER A 657 -25.63 23.98 29.38
N LYS A 658 -26.59 24.37 28.52
CA LYS A 658 -27.87 24.99 28.90
C LYS A 658 -28.98 23.99 29.20
N THR A 659 -28.80 22.72 28.83
CA THR A 659 -29.81 21.68 29.06
C THR A 659 -29.77 21.24 30.51
N ARG A 660 -30.84 21.50 31.27
CA ARG A 660 -30.90 21.22 32.73
C ARG A 660 -31.78 20.04 33.09
N THR A 661 -32.80 19.78 32.28
CA THR A 661 -33.79 18.75 32.56
C THR A 661 -34.09 17.92 31.32
N CYS A 662 -34.68 16.75 31.52
CA CYS A 662 -35.23 15.92 30.45
C CYS A 662 -36.72 15.70 30.70
N GLY A 663 -37.56 15.89 29.68
CA GLY A 663 -38.99 15.60 29.72
C GLY A 663 -39.32 14.30 28.99
N ILE A 664 -40.18 13.48 29.58
CA ILE A 664 -40.71 12.26 28.95
C ILE A 664 -42.21 12.43 28.74
N ILE A 665 -42.67 12.22 27.51
CA ILE A 665 -44.08 12.21 27.14
C ILE A 665 -44.47 10.83 26.62
N THR A 666 -45.56 10.29 27.14
CA THR A 666 -46.10 8.96 26.78
C THR A 666 -47.34 9.07 25.92
N ARG A 667 -47.65 7.98 25.21
CA ARG A 667 -48.77 7.91 24.28
C ARG A 667 -50.13 8.07 24.98
N ASN A 668 -50.31 7.48 26.16
CA ASN A 668 -51.53 7.65 26.95
C ASN A 668 -51.59 9.00 27.68
N GLY A 669 -50.66 9.92 27.39
CA GLY A 669 -50.72 11.29 27.87
C GLY A 669 -50.29 11.47 29.32
N TYR A 670 -49.28 10.71 29.76
CA TYR A 670 -48.52 11.02 30.97
C TYR A 670 -47.22 11.75 30.63
N GLY A 671 -46.86 12.73 31.46
CA GLY A 671 -45.65 13.53 31.35
C GLY A 671 -44.88 13.58 32.66
N VAL A 672 -43.55 13.51 32.59
CA VAL A 672 -42.64 13.64 33.73
C VAL A 672 -41.36 14.36 33.33
N ARG A 673 -40.76 15.11 34.26
CA ARG A 673 -39.47 15.76 34.08
C ARG A 673 -38.45 15.23 35.09
N TYR A 674 -37.20 15.10 34.66
CA TYR A 674 -36.05 14.65 35.46
C TYR A 674 -34.90 15.65 35.34
N HIS A 675 -33.99 15.70 36.31
CA HIS A 675 -32.73 16.38 36.11
C HIS A 675 -31.90 15.63 35.08
N ILE A 676 -31.20 16.35 34.19
CA ILE A 676 -30.41 15.69 33.15
C ILE A 676 -29.29 14.82 33.75
N GLU A 677 -28.82 15.21 34.94
CA GLU A 677 -27.77 14.53 35.70
C GLU A 677 -28.20 13.15 36.23
N ASP A 678 -29.52 12.93 36.40
CA ASP A 678 -30.09 11.63 36.76
C ASP A 678 -29.93 10.60 35.62
N ILE A 679 -29.69 11.06 34.39
CA ILE A 679 -29.57 10.18 33.23
C ILE A 679 -28.09 9.82 33.04
N PRO A 680 -27.72 8.53 33.07
CA PRO A 680 -26.33 8.12 33.00
C PRO A 680 -25.75 8.35 31.60
N VAL A 681 -24.46 8.66 31.57
CA VAL A 681 -23.64 8.69 30.36
C VAL A 681 -23.09 7.28 30.14
N GLN A 682 -23.41 6.66 29.01
CA GLN A 682 -23.03 5.28 28.72
C GLN A 682 -22.62 5.12 27.25
N GLY A 683 -21.69 4.21 26.99
CA GLY A 683 -21.24 3.91 25.64
C GLY A 683 -22.32 3.28 24.74
N THR A 684 -21.98 3.14 23.46
CA THR A 684 -22.86 2.68 22.37
C THR A 684 -23.50 1.30 22.58
N ASN A 685 -22.79 0.37 23.24
CA ASN A 685 -23.27 -1.01 23.46
C ASN A 685 -24.28 -1.16 24.61
N SER A 686 -24.51 -0.12 25.40
CA SER A 686 -25.45 -0.15 26.53
C SER A 686 -26.92 -0.05 26.09
N LYS A 687 -27.81 -0.66 26.89
CA LYS A 687 -29.27 -0.56 26.74
C LYS A 687 -29.87 0.72 27.34
N GLY A 688 -29.12 1.49 28.13
CA GLY A 688 -29.67 2.59 28.92
C GLY A 688 -30.37 2.15 30.20
N VAL A 689 -31.00 3.10 30.89
CA VAL A 689 -31.77 2.88 32.13
C VAL A 689 -33.25 3.19 31.91
N LYS A 690 -34.11 2.64 32.76
CA LYS A 690 -35.57 2.84 32.66
C LYS A 690 -35.94 4.31 32.91
N ALA A 691 -36.50 4.98 31.91
CA ALA A 691 -36.93 6.38 31.91
C ALA A 691 -38.26 6.60 32.66
N ALA A 692 -39.25 5.75 32.44
CA ALA A 692 -40.59 5.89 33.02
C ALA A 692 -41.20 4.52 33.34
N ASN A 693 -42.19 4.50 34.23
CA ASN A 693 -42.97 3.28 34.48
C ASN A 693 -44.16 3.22 33.52
N LEU A 694 -44.03 2.40 32.47
CA LEU A 694 -45.03 2.18 31.43
C LEU A 694 -45.94 1.01 31.82
N LYS A 695 -47.24 1.26 31.97
CA LYS A 695 -48.26 0.21 32.19
C LYS A 695 -49.14 0.19 30.93
N GLU A 696 -48.85 -0.72 30.01
CA GLU A 696 -49.50 -0.81 28.68
C GLU A 696 -49.47 0.53 27.93
N ASP A 697 -48.29 1.16 27.93
CA ASP A 697 -48.03 2.49 27.37
C ASP A 697 -46.65 2.49 26.73
N TYR A 698 -46.34 3.50 25.93
CA TYR A 698 -45.00 3.70 25.37
C TYR A 698 -44.63 5.18 25.32
N ILE A 699 -43.33 5.45 25.27
CA ILE A 699 -42.81 6.81 25.16
C ILE A 699 -42.96 7.29 23.72
N VAL A 700 -43.51 8.50 23.54
CA VAL A 700 -43.61 9.19 22.25
C VAL A 700 -42.39 10.09 22.03
N ALA A 701 -41.92 10.77 23.08
CA ALA A 701 -40.72 11.59 23.00
C ALA A 701 -39.99 11.68 24.34
N GLY A 702 -38.66 11.61 24.29
CA GLY A 702 -37.76 12.10 25.32
C GLY A 702 -37.11 13.39 24.84
N LEU A 703 -37.32 14.48 25.59
CA LEU A 703 -36.95 15.84 25.20
C LEU A 703 -35.83 16.34 26.12
N GLY A 704 -34.72 16.81 25.54
CA GLY A 704 -33.71 17.57 26.28
C GLY A 704 -34.18 19.02 26.44
N LEU A 705 -34.33 19.50 27.68
CA LEU A 705 -35.02 20.76 27.98
C LEU A 705 -34.08 21.80 28.61
N THR A 706 -34.04 22.99 28.01
CA THR A 706 -33.50 24.22 28.62
C THR A 706 -34.55 24.89 29.51
N SER A 707 -34.19 25.90 30.29
CA SER A 707 -35.14 26.64 31.14
C SER A 707 -36.22 27.39 30.36
N GLU A 708 -35.96 27.73 29.10
CA GLU A 708 -36.86 28.54 28.25
C GLU A 708 -37.74 27.68 27.32
N ASP A 709 -37.55 26.36 27.36
CA ASP A 709 -38.24 25.46 26.44
C ASP A 709 -39.71 25.28 26.81
N THR A 710 -40.55 25.36 25.79
CA THR A 710 -41.96 25.00 25.83
C THR A 710 -42.15 23.62 25.22
N ILE A 711 -43.10 22.85 25.76
CA ILE A 711 -43.46 21.53 25.23
C ILE A 711 -44.78 21.66 24.48
N MET A 712 -44.84 21.06 23.30
CA MET A 712 -46.06 20.95 22.51
C MET A 712 -46.25 19.51 22.07
N TYR A 713 -47.49 19.01 22.16
CA TYR A 713 -47.83 17.70 21.61
C TYR A 713 -49.06 17.77 20.70
N LEU A 714 -49.11 16.83 19.77
CA LEU A 714 -50.21 16.59 18.84
C LEU A 714 -50.88 15.25 19.17
N THR A 715 -52.17 15.12 18.86
CA THR A 715 -52.95 13.90 19.10
C THR A 715 -53.46 13.29 17.80
N GLU A 716 -53.93 12.04 17.87
CA GLU A 716 -54.54 11.30 16.76
C GLU A 716 -55.82 11.95 16.21
N LYS A 717 -56.42 12.90 16.94
CA LYS A 717 -57.67 13.59 16.55
C LYS A 717 -57.42 15.08 16.25
N ASP A 718 -56.23 15.39 15.74
CA ASP A 718 -55.77 16.75 15.42
C ASP A 718 -55.88 17.71 16.60
N GLY A 719 -55.69 17.21 17.82
CA GLY A 719 -55.65 18.01 19.03
C GLY A 719 -54.25 18.53 19.29
N VAL A 720 -54.14 19.77 19.75
CA VAL A 720 -52.86 20.40 20.13
C VAL A 720 -52.89 20.87 21.57
N LYS A 721 -51.77 20.66 22.28
CA LYS A 721 -51.53 21.33 23.56
C LYS A 721 -50.10 21.84 23.64
N LYS A 722 -49.97 23.08 24.09
CA LYS A 722 -48.70 23.76 24.36
C LYS A 722 -48.67 24.19 25.83
N PHE A 723 -47.60 23.88 26.56
CA PHE A 723 -47.45 24.22 27.98
C PHE A 723 -45.97 24.40 28.31
N ARG A 724 -45.67 25.14 29.38
CA ARG A 724 -44.26 25.41 29.76
C ARG A 724 -43.67 24.15 30.36
N ASN A 725 -42.39 23.88 30.13
CA ASN A 725 -41.76 22.71 30.74
C ASN A 725 -41.83 22.72 32.28
N GLU A 726 -41.92 23.90 32.90
CA GLU A 726 -42.08 24.12 34.34
C GLU A 726 -43.38 23.55 34.90
N ASP A 727 -44.42 23.47 34.07
CA ASP A 727 -45.71 22.89 34.45
C ASP A 727 -45.58 21.38 34.72
N LEU A 728 -44.53 20.72 34.19
CA LEU A 728 -44.22 19.34 34.52
C LEU A 728 -43.44 19.24 35.85
N PRO A 729 -43.95 18.46 36.81
CA PRO A 729 -43.24 18.22 38.06
C PRO A 729 -41.96 17.46 37.81
N ILE A 730 -40.92 17.84 38.55
CA ILE A 730 -39.64 17.13 38.59
C ILE A 730 -39.78 15.97 39.58
N TYR A 731 -39.43 14.76 39.12
CA TYR A 731 -39.42 13.55 39.94
C TYR A 731 -38.03 12.88 39.92
N ILE A 732 -37.85 11.83 40.72
CA ILE A 732 -36.71 10.91 40.60
C ILE A 732 -37.15 9.72 39.75
N ARG A 733 -36.40 9.41 38.69
CA ARG A 733 -36.71 8.30 37.77
C ARG A 733 -36.60 6.93 38.47
N PRO A 734 -37.40 5.92 38.10
CA PRO A 734 -38.48 5.95 37.11
C PRO A 734 -39.85 6.24 37.76
N LYS A 735 -40.55 7.28 37.30
CA LYS A 735 -41.96 7.55 37.65
C LYS A 735 -42.82 7.58 36.39
N ARG A 736 -44.12 7.34 36.56
CA ARG A 736 -45.11 7.43 35.47
C ARG A 736 -45.41 8.87 35.09
N GLY A 737 -45.27 9.80 36.04
CA GLY A 737 -45.59 11.22 35.84
C GLY A 737 -47.06 11.55 36.11
N ILE A 738 -47.43 12.78 35.75
CA ILE A 738 -48.80 13.29 35.85
C ILE A 738 -49.50 13.20 34.49
N ARG A 739 -50.82 13.20 34.49
CA ARG A 739 -51.61 13.21 33.26
C ARG A 739 -51.55 14.60 32.62
N VAL A 740 -51.08 14.68 31.38
CA VAL A 740 -51.01 15.89 30.55
C VAL A 740 -52.12 15.93 29.49
N LEU A 741 -52.68 14.77 29.11
CA LEU A 741 -53.86 14.65 28.26
C LEU A 741 -55.04 14.09 29.07
N PRO A 742 -56.01 14.93 29.49
CA PRO A 742 -57.17 14.45 30.24
C PRO A 742 -58.09 13.56 29.39
N GLU A 743 -58.80 12.62 30.02
CA GLU A 743 -59.73 11.72 29.33
C GLU A 743 -61.01 12.45 28.93
N ARG A 744 -61.42 12.30 27.66
CA ARG A 744 -62.68 12.83 27.14
C ARG A 744 -63.81 11.83 27.39
N LYS A 745 -65.01 12.33 27.71
CA LYS A 745 -66.24 11.50 27.83
C LYS A 745 -66.65 10.80 26.51
N ARG A 746 -66.13 11.25 25.36
CA ARG A 746 -66.49 10.78 24.00
C ARG A 746 -65.42 9.88 23.34
N GLY A 747 -64.64 9.17 24.14
CA GLY A 747 -63.69 8.15 23.67
C GLY A 747 -62.23 8.52 23.92
N THR A 748 -61.36 7.50 23.85
CA THR A 748 -59.91 7.62 24.05
C THR A 748 -59.25 8.42 22.93
N GLU A 749 -58.24 9.20 23.29
CA GLU A 749 -57.41 10.02 22.41
C GLU A 749 -55.96 9.82 22.89
N TYR A 750 -55.02 9.73 21.95
CA TYR A 750 -53.62 9.44 22.25
C TYR A 750 -52.70 10.49 21.62
N ILE A 751 -51.54 10.67 22.24
CA ILE A 751 -50.49 11.56 21.73
C ILE A 751 -49.72 10.85 20.61
N THR A 752 -49.53 11.54 19.49
CA THR A 752 -48.80 11.04 18.30
C THR A 752 -47.40 11.62 18.20
N PHE A 753 -47.27 12.93 18.40
CA PHE A 753 -46.00 13.66 18.29
C PHE A 753 -45.82 14.61 19.46
N ALA A 754 -44.58 14.81 19.91
CA ALA A 754 -44.25 15.79 20.94
C ALA A 754 -42.90 16.45 20.62
N PHE A 755 -42.85 17.76 20.80
CA PHE A 755 -41.73 18.62 20.45
C PHE A 755 -41.39 19.55 21.62
N ASN A 756 -40.12 19.93 21.74
CA ASN A 756 -39.70 21.08 22.53
C ASN A 756 -39.11 22.15 21.63
N PHE A 757 -39.31 23.41 22.00
CA PHE A 757 -38.73 24.55 21.31
C PHE A 757 -38.62 25.75 22.25
N ASN A 758 -37.68 26.65 21.95
CA ASN A 758 -37.53 27.89 22.71
C ASN A 758 -38.65 28.86 22.31
N ALA A 759 -39.44 29.32 23.29
CA ALA A 759 -40.58 30.20 23.03
C ALA A 759 -40.19 31.58 22.46
N ASN A 760 -38.93 31.99 22.61
CA ASN A 760 -38.41 33.29 22.16
C ASN A 760 -38.01 33.30 20.67
N ASN A 761 -37.86 32.13 20.06
CA ASN A 761 -37.52 31.99 18.63
C ASN A 761 -38.79 31.84 17.78
N GLU A 762 -38.68 32.12 16.48
CA GLU A 762 -39.71 31.71 15.52
C GLU A 762 -39.58 30.20 15.27
N ASN A 763 -40.63 29.43 15.60
CA ASN A 763 -40.60 27.98 15.48
C ASN A 763 -41.66 27.52 14.47
N ILE A 764 -41.23 26.73 13.49
CA ILE A 764 -42.08 26.22 12.42
C ILE A 764 -42.14 24.70 12.50
N ILE A 765 -43.33 24.15 12.76
CA ILE A 765 -43.59 22.73 12.55
C ILE A 765 -43.94 22.51 11.09
N LYS A 766 -43.25 21.56 10.48
CA LYS A 766 -43.54 21.05 9.14
C LYS A 766 -44.34 19.77 9.29
N ALA A 767 -45.46 19.66 8.58
CA ALA A 767 -46.29 18.48 8.63
C ALA A 767 -46.79 18.08 7.24
N ILE A 768 -47.00 16.78 7.09
CA ILE A 768 -47.68 16.17 5.95
C ILE A 768 -48.96 15.51 6.44
N ASP A 769 -50.04 15.70 5.69
CA ASP A 769 -51.29 14.98 5.94
C ASP A 769 -51.30 13.61 5.23
N THR A 770 -52.38 12.85 5.40
CA THR A 770 -52.56 11.54 4.75
C THR A 770 -52.67 11.62 3.22
N GLN A 771 -52.77 12.82 2.63
CA GLN A 771 -52.79 13.07 1.18
C GLN A 771 -51.43 13.57 0.64
N ASP A 772 -50.38 13.54 1.46
CA ASP A 772 -49.02 14.02 1.15
C ASP A 772 -48.93 15.53 0.88
N MET A 773 -49.89 16.31 1.38
CA MET A 773 -49.86 17.77 1.30
C MET A 773 -48.93 18.32 2.37
N TYR A 774 -47.88 19.00 1.93
CA TYR A 774 -46.91 19.65 2.80
C TYR A 774 -47.43 21.01 3.29
N GLN A 775 -47.37 21.24 4.60
CA GLN A 775 -47.78 22.50 5.22
C GLN A 775 -46.80 22.91 6.32
N GLU A 776 -46.57 24.23 6.44
CA GLU A 776 -45.73 24.82 7.47
C GLU A 776 -46.58 25.65 8.43
N ILE A 777 -46.39 25.44 9.72
CA ILE A 777 -47.11 26.18 10.75
C ILE A 777 -46.16 26.77 11.77
N ASN A 778 -46.22 28.10 11.88
CA ASN A 778 -45.63 28.81 13.00
C ASN A 778 -46.39 28.44 14.30
N VAL A 779 -45.70 27.78 15.23
CA VAL A 779 -46.29 27.28 16.49
C VAL A 779 -46.32 28.31 17.61
N ASN A 780 -45.71 29.47 17.40
CA ASN A 780 -45.76 30.57 18.36
C ASN A 780 -47.19 31.11 18.49
N LYS A 781 -48.04 30.98 17.45
CA LYS A 781 -49.45 31.42 17.47
C LYS A 781 -50.33 30.67 18.49
N TYR A 782 -50.00 29.42 18.83
CA TYR A 782 -50.75 28.64 19.80
C TYR A 782 -50.48 29.14 21.22
N ARG A 783 -51.56 29.31 22.00
CA ARG A 783 -51.50 29.76 23.40
C ARG A 783 -51.11 28.60 24.33
N HIS A 784 -50.57 28.94 25.50
CA HIS A 784 -50.36 27.97 26.56
C HIS A 784 -51.70 27.50 27.13
N ILE A 785 -51.85 26.20 27.33
CA ILE A 785 -53.05 25.54 27.85
C ILE A 785 -52.66 24.79 29.12
N GLU A 786 -53.45 24.94 30.19
CA GLU A 786 -53.21 24.23 31.45
C GLU A 786 -53.26 22.71 31.28
N LEU A 787 -52.46 21.98 32.06
CA LEU A 787 -52.36 20.52 31.95
C LEU A 787 -53.71 19.80 32.16
N THR A 788 -54.58 20.35 33.02
CA THR A 788 -55.92 19.83 33.34
C THR A 788 -56.97 20.09 32.26
N SER A 789 -56.72 21.03 31.34
CA SER A 789 -57.66 21.43 30.29
C SER A 789 -57.61 20.48 29.08
N VAL A 790 -58.66 20.44 28.26
CA VAL A 790 -58.66 19.67 27.00
C VAL A 790 -57.71 20.27 25.97
N THR A 791 -57.34 19.48 24.96
CA THR A 791 -56.57 19.96 23.79
C THR A 791 -57.39 20.97 22.98
N GLY A 792 -56.71 21.96 22.38
CA GLY A 792 -57.28 22.78 21.32
C GLY A 792 -57.23 22.06 19.97
N ASP A 793 -57.74 22.70 18.93
CA ASP A 793 -57.69 22.16 17.56
C ASP A 793 -56.39 22.58 16.85
N PHE A 794 -55.71 21.62 16.24
CA PHE A 794 -54.61 21.88 15.33
C PHE A 794 -55.15 22.25 13.95
N ASP A 795 -54.50 23.21 13.30
CA ASP A 795 -54.96 23.77 12.02
C ASP A 795 -54.82 22.79 10.84
N ILE A 796 -53.97 21.76 10.95
CA ILE A 796 -53.82 20.70 9.95
C ILE A 796 -54.66 19.50 10.39
N LYS A 797 -55.43 18.95 9.46
CA LYS A 797 -56.22 17.74 9.67
C LYS A 797 -55.50 16.50 9.16
N ASP A 798 -55.73 15.37 9.82
CA ASP A 798 -55.20 14.06 9.46
C ASP A 798 -53.66 14.06 9.34
N VAL A 799 -52.98 14.62 10.35
CA VAL A 799 -51.51 14.71 10.36
C VAL A 799 -50.87 13.32 10.35
N ALA A 800 -50.22 12.96 9.24
CA ALA A 800 -49.52 11.71 9.08
C ALA A 800 -48.11 11.75 9.71
N PHE A 801 -47.42 12.88 9.56
CA PHE A 801 -46.10 13.10 10.16
C PHE A 801 -45.83 14.58 10.40
N ALA A 802 -45.17 14.90 11.51
CA ALA A 802 -44.79 16.27 11.87
C ALA A 802 -43.38 16.30 12.47
N SER A 803 -42.60 17.33 12.14
CA SER A 803 -41.24 17.54 12.66
C SER A 803 -40.95 19.02 12.86
N LEU A 804 -40.08 19.31 13.84
CA LEU A 804 -39.42 20.61 14.01
C LEU A 804 -38.06 20.51 13.31
N SER A 805 -37.96 21.06 12.09
CA SER A 805 -36.84 20.74 11.20
C SER A 805 -35.60 21.62 11.44
N GLU A 806 -34.79 21.26 12.43
CA GLU A 806 -33.48 21.86 12.67
C GLU A 806 -32.38 20.79 12.66
N ILE A 807 -31.30 21.05 11.92
CA ILE A 807 -30.08 20.24 12.01
C ILE A 807 -29.31 20.61 13.28
N ASN A 808 -28.92 19.61 14.08
CA ASN A 808 -28.24 19.87 15.34
C ASN A 808 -26.74 20.09 15.10
N MET A 809 -26.29 21.35 15.17
CA MET A 809 -24.87 21.69 15.04
C MET A 809 -24.16 21.49 16.39
N VAL A 810 -23.17 20.59 16.43
CA VAL A 810 -22.34 20.36 17.61
C VAL A 810 -21.36 21.51 17.78
N LYS A 811 -21.42 22.17 18.94
CA LYS A 811 -20.59 23.32 19.27
C LYS A 811 -19.27 22.87 19.90
N PRO A 812 -18.12 23.36 19.41
CA PRO A 812 -16.83 23.09 20.02
C PRO A 812 -16.81 23.47 21.51
N ASN A 813 -16.26 22.58 22.34
CA ASN A 813 -15.98 22.79 23.75
C ASN A 813 -17.20 23.12 24.64
N ASP A 814 -18.43 22.91 24.17
CA ASP A 814 -19.64 23.07 24.99
C ASP A 814 -19.86 21.85 25.89
N MET A 815 -19.63 22.01 27.19
CA MET A 815 -19.68 20.92 28.16
C MET A 815 -21.07 20.80 28.81
N PRO A 816 -21.78 19.66 28.64
CA PRO A 816 -23.05 19.43 29.30
C PRO A 816 -22.87 19.12 30.80
N PRO A 817 -23.92 19.22 31.63
CA PRO A 817 -23.86 18.83 33.05
C PRO A 817 -23.42 17.38 33.24
N GLY A 818 -22.69 17.10 34.32
CA GLY A 818 -22.22 15.76 34.67
C GLY A 818 -23.34 14.73 34.87
N ALA A 819 -23.00 13.46 34.99
CA ALA A 819 -23.92 12.46 35.55
C ALA A 819 -23.70 12.36 37.06
N LEU A 820 -24.76 12.11 37.82
CA LEU A 820 -24.63 11.80 39.24
C LEU A 820 -23.97 10.41 39.37
N ASN A 821 -22.76 10.38 39.92
CA ASN A 821 -22.10 9.15 40.34
C ASN A 821 -22.57 8.74 41.75
N ALA A 822 -22.52 7.45 42.06
CA ALA A 822 -22.95 6.95 43.37
C ALA A 822 -21.98 7.29 44.52
N ASP A 823 -20.76 7.75 44.22
CA ASP A 823 -19.64 7.86 45.16
C ASP A 823 -19.08 9.28 45.33
N ASP A 824 -19.60 10.30 44.63
CA ASP A 824 -19.09 11.66 44.78
C ASP A 824 -19.88 12.41 45.86
N ASP A 825 -19.29 12.54 47.06
CA ASP A 825 -19.63 13.52 48.09
C ASP A 825 -18.49 14.55 48.12
N ALA A 826 -18.54 15.62 47.31
CA ALA A 826 -17.53 16.69 47.33
C ALA A 826 -18.05 18.07 46.84
N GLU A 827 -18.35 18.93 47.81
CA GLU A 827 -18.49 20.40 47.76
C GLU A 827 -19.15 21.04 46.52
N GLY A 828 -20.41 21.43 46.71
CA GLY A 828 -21.34 21.91 45.67
C GLY A 828 -22.68 21.16 45.68
N TYR A 829 -22.82 20.20 46.59
CA TYR A 829 -23.92 19.23 46.67
C TYR A 829 -25.18 19.81 47.31
N VAL A 830 -26.29 19.71 46.58
CA VAL A 830 -27.64 19.69 47.18
C VAL A 830 -27.85 18.27 47.69
N SER A 831 -27.77 18.07 49.01
CA SER A 831 -27.87 16.75 49.61
C SER A 831 -29.20 16.06 49.26
N LYS A 832 -29.26 14.72 49.33
CA LYS A 832 -30.55 13.98 49.24
C LYS A 832 -31.60 14.50 50.24
N GLU A 833 -31.15 15.14 51.32
CA GLU A 833 -32.00 15.79 52.32
C GLU A 833 -32.52 17.14 51.84
N GLU A 834 -31.72 17.95 51.14
CA GLU A 834 -32.19 19.20 50.51
C GLU A 834 -33.15 18.93 49.33
N ILE A 835 -32.93 17.85 48.57
CA ILE A 835 -33.89 17.38 47.55
C ILE A 835 -35.20 16.96 48.20
N ARG A 836 -35.16 16.25 49.35
CA ARG A 836 -36.35 15.93 50.16
C ARG A 836 -37.02 17.19 50.74
N ALA A 837 -36.25 18.19 51.17
CA ALA A 837 -36.79 19.46 51.67
C ALA A 837 -37.48 20.27 50.55
N ARG A 838 -36.91 20.29 49.34
CA ARG A 838 -37.54 20.87 48.14
C ARG A 838 -38.77 20.09 47.68
N GLN A 839 -38.81 18.77 47.88
CA GLN A 839 -40.00 17.92 47.67
C GLN A 839 -41.15 18.27 48.62
N GLU A 840 -40.87 18.63 49.88
CA GLU A 840 -41.88 19.08 50.83
C GLU A 840 -42.39 20.49 50.51
N ALA A 841 -41.53 21.39 50.03
CA ALA A 841 -41.93 22.72 49.56
C ALA A 841 -42.90 22.67 48.36
N ASN A 842 -42.76 21.68 47.47
CA ASN A 842 -43.65 21.49 46.31
C ASN A 842 -45.00 20.82 46.64
N LYS A 843 -45.16 20.19 47.81
CA LYS A 843 -46.48 19.66 48.25
C LYS A 843 -47.50 20.77 48.53
N GLY A 844 -47.06 22.00 48.77
CA GLY A 844 -47.93 23.14 49.09
C GLY A 844 -48.71 23.74 47.91
N LYS A 845 -48.35 23.44 46.65
CA LYS A 845 -48.90 24.13 45.46
C LYS A 845 -49.96 23.37 44.66
N VAL A 846 -50.38 22.17 45.09
CA VAL A 846 -51.53 21.46 44.48
C VAL A 846 -52.43 20.89 45.57
N SER A 847 -53.24 21.77 46.18
CA SER A 847 -54.37 21.36 47.01
C SER A 847 -55.69 21.77 46.33
N ALA A 848 -56.06 21.05 45.29
CA ALA A 848 -57.45 21.01 44.82
C ALA A 848 -57.93 19.57 44.92
N LYS A 849 -58.57 19.26 46.06
CA LYS A 849 -59.38 18.05 46.25
C LYS A 849 -60.44 18.02 45.14
N VAL A 850 -60.31 17.13 44.17
CA VAL A 850 -61.48 16.67 43.39
C VAL A 850 -62.19 15.64 44.27
N VAL A 851 -63.31 16.09 44.85
CA VAL A 851 -64.26 15.28 45.60
C VAL A 851 -64.86 14.26 44.64
N VAL A 852 -64.46 12.99 44.76
CA VAL A 852 -65.24 11.87 44.21
C VAL A 852 -66.41 11.66 45.16
N SER A 853 -67.62 11.95 44.71
CA SER A 853 -68.86 11.74 45.46
C SER A 853 -68.98 10.27 45.88
N LYS A 854 -69.24 10.05 47.18
CA LYS A 854 -69.41 8.74 47.81
C LYS A 854 -70.62 7.93 47.31
N ASN A 855 -71.43 8.47 46.39
CA ASN A 855 -72.69 7.85 45.96
C ASN A 855 -72.55 6.82 44.82
N VAL A 856 -71.38 6.64 44.21
CA VAL A 856 -71.19 5.63 43.14
C VAL A 856 -70.84 4.24 43.69
N LYS A 857 -70.31 4.16 44.92
CA LYS A 857 -69.86 2.90 45.54
C LYS A 857 -71.04 2.05 46.08
N GLU A 858 -72.04 2.69 46.66
CA GLU A 858 -73.23 2.00 47.18
C GLU A 858 -74.19 1.53 46.08
N GLU A 859 -74.25 2.23 44.93
CA GLU A 859 -74.99 1.79 43.75
C GLU A 859 -74.30 0.62 43.02
N SER A 860 -72.96 0.55 43.03
CA SER A 860 -72.21 -0.55 42.41
C SER A 860 -72.19 -1.81 43.28
N GLU A 861 -72.13 -1.69 44.61
CA GLU A 861 -72.26 -2.83 45.53
C GLU A 861 -73.65 -3.50 45.49
N LYS A 862 -74.72 -2.70 45.35
CA LYS A 862 -76.09 -3.24 45.14
C LYS A 862 -76.28 -3.91 43.76
N ARG A 863 -75.55 -3.46 42.73
CA ARG A 863 -75.54 -4.08 41.39
C ARG A 863 -74.73 -5.37 41.33
N ILE A 864 -73.67 -5.48 42.13
CA ILE A 864 -72.82 -6.68 42.24
C ILE A 864 -73.52 -7.79 43.05
N GLN A 865 -74.32 -7.43 44.05
CA GLN A 865 -75.14 -8.40 44.80
C GLN A 865 -76.35 -8.92 44.03
N SER A 866 -76.89 -8.17 43.06
CA SER A 866 -77.95 -8.65 42.17
C SER A 866 -77.45 -9.48 40.97
N LEU A 867 -76.16 -9.37 40.62
CA LEU A 867 -75.51 -10.12 39.54
C LEU A 867 -74.84 -11.43 40.01
N THR A 868 -74.74 -11.67 41.31
CA THR A 868 -74.12 -12.89 41.89
C THR A 868 -75.12 -14.00 42.24
N GLY A 869 -76.43 -13.73 42.13
CA GLY A 869 -77.50 -14.71 42.39
C GLY A 869 -77.89 -15.61 41.21
N GLY A 870 -77.22 -15.50 40.05
CA GLY A 870 -77.60 -16.22 38.81
C GLY A 870 -76.47 -16.99 38.13
N LEU A 871 -75.31 -17.17 38.79
CA LEU A 871 -74.13 -17.81 38.19
C LEU A 871 -73.75 -19.17 38.81
N SER A 872 -74.47 -19.66 39.83
CA SER A 872 -74.33 -21.04 40.33
C SER A 872 -75.09 -22.10 39.53
N ASP A 873 -76.04 -21.71 38.66
CA ASP A 873 -76.87 -22.64 37.88
C ASP A 873 -76.38 -22.88 36.44
N LEU A 874 -75.27 -22.25 36.03
CA LEU A 874 -74.83 -22.20 34.62
C LEU A 874 -73.45 -22.82 34.32
N LEU A 875 -72.80 -23.47 35.30
CA LEU A 875 -71.48 -24.11 35.12
C LEU A 875 -71.44 -25.54 35.69
N GLY A 876 -72.20 -26.43 35.06
CA GLY A 876 -72.04 -27.89 35.19
C GLY A 876 -71.03 -28.44 34.19
N ASP A 877 -70.02 -29.13 34.72
CA ASP A 877 -69.19 -30.20 34.15
C ASP A 877 -68.76 -30.12 32.67
N ILE A 878 -67.56 -29.59 32.44
CA ILE A 878 -66.70 -30.01 31.31
C ILE A 878 -65.29 -30.28 31.86
N SER A 879 -65.11 -31.47 32.45
CA SER A 879 -63.82 -31.97 32.94
C SER A 879 -63.40 -33.29 32.29
N SER A 880 -63.67 -33.48 30.99
CA SER A 880 -63.31 -34.73 30.29
C SER A 880 -62.71 -34.54 28.90
N VAL A 881 -61.94 -33.46 28.67
CA VAL A 881 -61.20 -33.27 27.41
C VAL A 881 -59.79 -32.72 27.71
N LEU A 882 -58.82 -33.63 27.65
CA LEU A 882 -57.38 -33.42 27.36
C LEU A 882 -56.43 -32.98 28.49
N GLY A 883 -55.93 -33.99 29.23
CA GLY A 883 -54.55 -34.52 29.10
C GLY A 883 -53.35 -33.58 29.32
N THR A 884 -52.68 -33.78 30.46
CA THR A 884 -51.44 -33.13 30.94
C THR A 884 -50.18 -33.38 30.07
N PRO A 885 -49.26 -32.40 29.94
CA PRO A 885 -47.95 -32.59 29.31
C PRO A 885 -46.88 -33.08 30.30
N SER A 886 -46.08 -34.08 29.89
CA SER A 886 -44.96 -34.66 30.63
C SER A 886 -43.63 -33.91 30.43
N LYS A 887 -42.84 -33.82 31.52
CA LYS A 887 -41.49 -33.23 31.61
C LYS A 887 -40.39 -33.98 30.82
N PRO A 888 -39.23 -33.34 30.55
CA PRO A 888 -38.25 -33.76 29.53
C PRO A 888 -37.22 -34.78 30.04
N LYS A 889 -36.62 -35.55 29.11
CA LYS A 889 -35.43 -36.40 29.33
C LYS A 889 -34.25 -35.98 28.43
N PRO A 890 -32.99 -36.31 28.79
CA PRO A 890 -31.78 -35.60 28.37
C PRO A 890 -31.07 -36.19 27.12
N LYS A 891 -30.10 -35.38 26.63
CA LYS A 891 -29.22 -35.52 25.46
C LYS A 891 -28.62 -36.93 25.19
N LYS A 892 -28.48 -37.26 23.91
CA LYS A 892 -27.46 -38.17 23.36
C LYS A 892 -26.86 -37.59 22.07
N GLU A 893 -25.54 -37.71 21.98
CA GLU A 893 -24.68 -37.38 20.84
C GLU A 893 -24.98 -38.26 19.63
N VAL A 894 -24.95 -37.69 18.42
CA VAL A 894 -24.67 -38.41 17.16
C VAL A 894 -23.84 -37.50 16.25
N LYS A 895 -22.84 -38.14 15.64
CA LYS A 895 -21.79 -37.63 14.75
C LYS A 895 -22.35 -37.11 13.42
N ASP A 896 -21.86 -35.96 12.96
CA ASP A 896 -22.01 -35.52 11.56
C ASP A 896 -20.77 -35.94 10.74
N GLU A 897 -20.99 -36.79 9.75
CA GLU A 897 -20.09 -37.02 8.62
C GLU A 897 -20.31 -35.90 7.60
N PHE A 898 -19.26 -35.12 7.32
CA PHE A 898 -19.24 -34.14 6.24
C PHE A 898 -18.91 -34.85 4.92
N GLN A 899 -19.86 -34.89 4.00
CA GLN A 899 -19.63 -35.17 2.57
C GLN A 899 -19.85 -33.86 1.81
N LEU A 900 -18.75 -33.28 1.32
CA LEU A 900 -18.74 -32.14 0.40
C LEU A 900 -18.95 -32.67 -1.01
N ASP A 901 -20.08 -32.31 -1.62
CA ASP A 901 -20.33 -32.58 -3.04
C ASP A 901 -19.77 -31.42 -3.87
N LEU A 902 -18.95 -31.78 -4.86
CA LEU A 902 -18.02 -30.89 -5.58
C LEU A 902 -18.45 -30.76 -7.04
N SER A 903 -19.73 -30.44 -7.28
CA SER A 903 -20.32 -30.33 -8.62
C SER A 903 -20.75 -28.92 -9.02
N ASP A 904 -20.75 -27.93 -8.12
CA ASP A 904 -21.31 -26.60 -8.42
C ASP A 904 -20.25 -25.50 -8.58
N LEU A 905 -19.04 -25.84 -9.03
CA LEU A 905 -17.91 -24.90 -9.18
C LEU A 905 -17.33 -24.81 -10.59
N LEU A 906 -18.13 -25.12 -11.60
CA LEU A 906 -17.82 -24.86 -13.01
C LEU A 906 -19.10 -24.51 -13.78
N GLU A 907 -19.43 -23.22 -13.89
CA GLU A 907 -19.98 -22.57 -15.11
C GLU A 907 -20.18 -21.06 -14.90
N GLU A 908 -19.74 -20.29 -15.92
CA GLU A 908 -19.71 -18.82 -16.14
C GLU A 908 -18.61 -17.96 -15.49
#